data_AF-A0AAJ6VU46-F1
#
_entry.id   AF-A0AAJ6VU46-F1
#
_cell.length_a   1.000
_cell.length_b   1.000
_cell.length_c   1.000
_cell.angle_alpha   90.00
_cell.angle_beta   90.00
_cell.angle_gamma   90.00
#
_symmetry.space_group_name_H-M   'P 1'
#
loop_
_entity.id
_entity.type
_entity.pdbx_description
1 polymer ?
#
loop_
_entity_poly.entity_id
_entity_poly.type
_entity_poly.pdbx_seq_one_letter_code
_entity_poly.pdbx_strand_id
1 'polypeptide(L)'
;MSMDYDDDSNEPSHDVESVLERLPSLSRDFCDTAFTSQYTDGGGAAESIVELCSHDHEFTKEILSELIELLHRASGTENARKQFWTTATKCDRGFRYLLGLAFAGIGAGERTRPISDRIIGLLCFQAYLALARVTIPGVNMVFPSLIENSISLMSLPKRRELDKRSFEKSDFDGEDTDEMQYSTEILHDLIREVKQTLRSLESFLGATSLKGHTDLQNRLCHEMVELTPYEPLAEKAFRVLLKLVNPLHGNLEDLVLLCCQKLFKNLLMVGAASKDRVDMETVMLCDTTCRFLLKIGGTVDSDDYIVITVQQLALHCLEKHDIRSRTAHVAVQLLLRLGESSLDWIIDWFNTLIVSVHPKHRLFTLELFSQLCSLKITPPILQKHLSTVALSALLRVTDPLCTVKSKAFNFFATFTNTPNWMEKLVTNECTKEDTICALLGILQECINNEKFVVRRSALNVLTSILRDDVSFNKKTYLKEIVQCCRDVSPFIRKLSVDSLSQIYLKSPDFHEEYIEGIFPLTADNEASVQEKALCSVKETVFNAIATKGRERLGWKVLSNLGSYDSFLPEICEKFCRNDAKYGLTPHEIRAIKDALDSPHASTAWKVLCYLSEHTQIKTTIERIEASKLDEEAQCCRLIMLANQRKLSRQLIESLLTNLTENERIGYQFLNESCTVLLKMDVVSLEKWCQSTYPMCLKTLERGKDAEEVNLALIKLGECVLVLQHLPSARLLKRLRNLVEDTTKTLSTRRIALRVIGQVSITSEDIAKSLIPTIAACVDHANDIGLRIHGIRVAADLTCRYATFCDILHPIVFCLLKDPEREIRRAALITIFQLIKEDYIKLKSHQLYHILECVSDQDKTVRDLADVGLHQFVFKKHTRLLVQNFIDCVFHLNAFTGHSMYNQDHQSKREQKTFSLAQQPLERQTIYRFMAKDLTEEHKYLLILSIVTNVLRPIGDYESDLHVQCPAIVMDLLEILCLEELRLRYTTAKDNEDELVPEEEDSSAPETQPAQTTGRGRKKVENKKFVLTPAKIKTLVETLVPALTSLKARSSDNEVVATSIMALMKILNTEYKQEFNEYLVGDIANIIIEDLRKYEMTLKSRMTGDAPSTPSDKRGGISRQIQHDLIKRVLESARKHQGVSKNFPSSSQNNEILEISGLEPIAADDDDNDDAAFGETYAEAAFGDHLPGPSERGMQKMGDITGLQQIVMRRSSMLQVVLTRIEDDSNSPP
;
A
#
# COMPACT_ATOMS: atom_id res chain seq x y z
N MET A 1 22.94 44.14 50.75
CA MET A 1 24.06 44.94 51.26
C MET A 1 23.63 46.39 51.21
N SER A 2 23.69 47.06 52.36
CA SER A 2 23.35 48.46 52.58
C SER A 2 24.25 49.40 51.77
N MET A 3 23.67 50.48 51.23
CA MET A 3 24.29 51.80 51.26
C MET A 3 23.20 52.87 51.15
N ASP A 4 23.38 53.87 52.01
CA ASP A 4 22.49 54.97 52.33
C ASP A 4 22.41 56.05 51.23
N TYR A 5 21.38 56.87 51.42
CA TYR A 5 21.06 58.17 50.81
C TYR A 5 22.27 59.01 50.38
N ASP A 6 22.16 59.59 49.18
CA ASP A 6 22.49 61.00 48.98
C ASP A 6 21.37 61.67 48.19
N ASP A 7 20.94 62.80 48.76
CA ASP A 7 19.93 63.74 48.33
C ASP A 7 20.61 64.73 47.39
N ASP A 8 20.33 64.64 46.08
CA ASP A 8 20.73 65.65 45.11
C ASP A 8 19.50 66.14 44.32
N SER A 9 18.97 67.25 44.82
CA SER A 9 18.10 68.17 44.13
C SER A 9 18.81 68.80 42.91
N ASN A 10 18.35 68.50 41.69
CA ASN A 10 18.21 69.45 40.56
C ASN A 10 17.81 68.74 39.25
N GLU A 11 16.67 69.16 38.68
CA GLU A 11 16.20 68.99 37.28
C GLU A 11 15.84 67.57 36.76
N PRO A 12 14.75 67.42 35.98
CA PRO A 12 14.33 68.32 34.89
C PRO A 12 12.89 68.84 35.03
N SER A 13 12.73 70.13 35.34
CA SER A 13 11.45 70.83 35.10
C SER A 13 11.38 71.43 33.67
N HIS A 14 12.51 71.52 32.98
CA HIS A 14 12.65 72.08 31.63
C HIS A 14 12.13 71.18 30.49
N ASP A 15 11.79 69.92 30.76
CA ASP A 15 11.39 68.94 29.73
C ASP A 15 9.87 68.96 29.44
N VAL A 16 9.02 69.33 30.42
CA VAL A 16 7.55 69.25 30.27
C VAL A 16 6.97 70.47 29.56
N GLU A 17 7.44 71.67 29.93
CA GLU A 17 6.95 72.94 29.36
C GLU A 17 7.35 73.06 27.88
N SER A 18 8.60 72.69 27.55
CA SER A 18 9.14 72.66 26.18
C SER A 18 8.30 71.81 25.21
N VAL A 19 7.90 70.60 25.63
CA VAL A 19 7.11 69.69 24.78
C VAL A 19 5.67 70.19 24.61
N LEU A 20 5.06 70.74 25.67
CA LEU A 20 3.68 71.24 25.62
C LEU A 20 3.53 72.53 24.80
N GLU A 21 4.56 73.38 24.76
CA GLU A 21 4.59 74.58 23.92
C GLU A 21 4.76 74.26 22.43
N ARG A 22 5.44 73.16 22.09
CA ARG A 22 5.60 72.65 20.71
C ARG A 22 4.32 72.05 20.12
N LEU A 23 3.26 71.85 20.92
CA LEU A 23 1.97 71.29 20.46
C LEU A 23 1.10 72.33 19.74
N PRO A 24 0.34 71.91 18.70
CA PRO A 24 -0.44 72.81 17.85
C PRO A 24 -1.59 73.48 18.60
N SER A 25 -1.90 74.74 18.30
CA SER A 25 -3.07 75.41 18.89
C SER A 25 -4.38 74.85 18.31
N LEU A 26 -5.26 74.35 19.17
CA LEU A 26 -6.63 73.97 18.80
C LEU A 26 -7.62 75.03 19.29
N SER A 27 -8.64 75.35 18.51
CA SER A 27 -9.67 76.30 18.93
C SER A 27 -10.41 75.77 20.16
N ARG A 28 -10.60 76.60 21.20
CA ARG A 28 -11.32 76.20 22.42
C ARG A 28 -12.76 75.76 22.13
N ASP A 29 -13.43 76.43 21.18
CA ASP A 29 -14.79 76.10 20.75
C ASP A 29 -14.90 74.67 20.18
N PHE A 30 -13.89 74.22 19.42
CA PHE A 30 -13.83 72.84 18.93
C PHE A 30 -13.68 71.83 20.07
N CYS A 31 -12.74 72.06 21.00
CA CYS A 31 -12.51 71.16 22.13
C CYS A 31 -13.75 71.05 23.04
N ASP A 32 -14.47 72.15 23.26
CA ASP A 32 -15.70 72.16 24.06
C ASP A 32 -16.88 71.52 23.31
N THR A 33 -17.01 71.76 22.00
CA THR A 33 -18.06 71.14 21.17
C THR A 33 -17.85 69.62 21.08
N ALA A 34 -16.63 69.17 20.80
CA ALA A 34 -16.30 67.75 20.68
C ALA A 34 -16.49 67.00 22.01
N PHE A 35 -16.15 67.64 23.14
CA PHE A 35 -16.37 67.09 24.47
C PHE A 35 -17.87 66.97 24.82
N THR A 36 -18.68 67.98 24.49
CA THR A 36 -20.13 67.98 24.77
C THR A 36 -20.92 67.02 23.88
N SER A 37 -20.50 66.83 22.62
CA SER A 37 -21.08 65.86 21.70
C SER A 37 -20.57 64.43 21.93
N GLN A 38 -19.86 64.15 23.03
CA GLN A 38 -19.24 62.84 23.32
C GLN A 38 -18.40 62.29 22.16
N TYR A 39 -17.85 63.18 21.32
CA TYR A 39 -17.06 62.81 20.15
C TYR A 39 -17.82 61.91 19.13
N THR A 40 -19.16 61.98 19.05
CA THR A 40 -19.97 61.19 18.10
C THR A 40 -20.24 61.88 16.77
N ASP A 41 -20.53 63.19 16.78
CA ASP A 41 -21.02 63.95 15.60
C ASP A 41 -20.15 65.14 15.20
N GLY A 42 -19.05 65.36 15.93
CA GLY A 42 -18.12 66.44 15.61
C GLY A 42 -17.33 66.10 14.36
N GLY A 43 -17.67 66.72 13.22
CA GLY A 43 -16.77 66.77 12.08
C GLY A 43 -15.39 67.18 12.59
N GLY A 44 -14.43 66.25 12.63
CA GLY A 44 -13.05 66.48 13.07
C GLY A 44 -12.49 67.76 12.47
N ALA A 45 -11.54 68.38 13.18
CA ALA A 45 -10.94 69.66 12.84
C ALA A 45 -10.76 69.81 11.31
N ALA A 46 -11.08 70.98 10.77
CA ALA A 46 -11.07 71.23 9.33
C ALA A 46 -9.68 70.97 8.68
N GLU A 47 -8.62 70.94 9.49
CA GLU A 47 -7.23 70.71 9.12
C GLU A 47 -6.67 69.49 9.87
N SER A 48 -5.84 68.68 9.20
CA SER A 48 -5.13 67.54 9.81
C SER A 48 -4.14 68.03 10.87
N ILE A 49 -3.83 67.22 11.90
CA ILE A 49 -2.80 67.57 12.89
C ILE A 49 -1.45 67.83 12.21
N VAL A 50 -1.14 67.11 11.13
CA VAL A 50 0.05 67.33 10.32
C VAL A 50 0.05 68.73 9.72
N GLU A 51 -1.11 69.19 9.24
CA GLU A 51 -1.26 70.53 8.66
C GLU A 51 -1.03 71.61 9.72
N LEU A 52 -1.52 71.38 10.94
CA LEU A 52 -1.32 72.26 12.10
C LEU A 52 0.12 72.25 12.65
N CYS A 53 0.88 71.17 12.44
CA CYS A 53 2.24 70.95 12.96
C CYS A 53 3.34 71.21 11.92
N SER A 54 3.15 72.16 10.99
CA SER A 54 4.12 72.57 9.94
C SER A 54 4.25 71.67 8.71
N HIS A 55 3.31 70.75 8.47
CA HIS A 55 3.26 69.83 7.32
C HIS A 55 4.34 68.74 7.30
N ASP A 56 5.11 68.60 8.39
CA ASP A 56 6.13 67.55 8.54
C ASP A 56 5.63 66.40 9.44
N HIS A 57 5.58 65.20 8.86
CA HIS A 57 5.13 63.99 9.54
C HIS A 57 6.16 63.46 10.55
N GLU A 58 7.46 63.64 10.31
CA GLU A 58 8.51 63.18 11.23
C GLU A 58 8.55 64.03 12.49
N PHE A 59 8.48 65.36 12.31
CA PHE A 59 8.38 66.31 13.42
C PHE A 59 7.12 66.07 14.27
N THR A 60 5.97 65.84 13.62
CA THR A 60 4.72 65.54 14.33
C THR A 60 4.80 64.22 15.10
N LYS A 61 5.45 63.20 14.54
CA LYS A 61 5.69 61.90 15.18
C LYS A 61 6.62 62.02 16.39
N GLU A 62 7.68 62.83 16.30
CA GLU A 62 8.63 63.08 17.39
C GLU A 62 7.93 63.75 18.59
N ILE A 63 7.19 64.85 18.36
CA ILE A 63 6.47 65.57 19.42
C ILE A 63 5.44 64.67 20.11
N LEU A 64 4.66 63.89 19.35
CA LEU A 64 3.67 62.99 19.94
C LEU A 64 4.33 61.86 20.75
N SER A 65 5.50 61.38 20.32
CA SER A 65 6.26 60.36 21.07
C SER A 65 6.78 60.92 22.40
N GLU A 66 7.34 62.13 22.41
CA GLU A 66 7.75 62.85 23.62
C GLU A 66 6.55 63.07 24.57
N LEU A 67 5.39 63.47 24.03
CA LEU A 67 4.15 63.63 24.81
C LEU A 67 3.71 62.31 25.46
N ILE A 68 3.75 61.19 24.74
CA ILE A 68 3.40 59.86 25.29
C ILE A 68 4.34 59.50 26.44
N GLU A 69 5.65 59.74 26.30
CA GLU A 69 6.61 59.50 27.38
C GLU A 69 6.31 60.35 28.62
N LEU A 70 6.02 61.64 28.43
CA LEU A 70 5.65 62.53 29.53
C LEU A 70 4.39 62.05 30.25
N LEU A 71 3.36 61.62 29.50
CA LEU A 71 2.14 61.07 30.08
C LEU A 71 2.39 59.76 30.84
N HIS A 72 3.27 58.90 30.35
CA HIS A 72 3.68 57.69 31.06
C HIS A 72 4.45 58.00 32.35
N ARG A 73 5.42 58.93 32.32
CA ARG A 73 6.14 59.41 33.52
C ARG A 73 5.17 60.02 34.53
N ALA A 74 4.22 60.82 34.07
CA ALA A 74 3.19 61.43 34.90
C ALA A 74 2.28 60.38 35.56
N SER A 75 1.97 59.26 34.89
CA SER A 75 1.12 58.21 35.47
C SER A 75 1.71 57.51 36.70
N GLY A 76 3.04 57.55 36.89
CA GLY A 76 3.78 56.76 37.88
C GLY A 76 3.63 57.19 39.34
N THR A 77 3.79 58.49 39.67
CA THR A 77 3.73 58.99 41.05
C THR A 77 2.72 60.14 41.21
N GLU A 78 2.11 60.28 42.39
CA GLU A 78 1.11 61.33 42.64
C GLU A 78 1.71 62.75 42.49
N ASN A 79 2.98 62.93 42.87
CA ASN A 79 3.71 64.18 42.71
C ASN A 79 3.94 64.51 41.22
N ALA A 80 4.33 63.53 40.40
CA ALA A 80 4.50 63.74 38.97
C ALA A 80 3.18 64.10 38.26
N ARG A 81 2.04 63.53 38.68
CA ARG A 81 0.70 63.91 38.15
C ARG A 81 0.35 65.36 38.45
N LYS A 82 0.54 65.78 39.70
CA LYS A 82 0.26 67.17 40.12
C LYS A 82 1.17 68.16 39.39
N GLN A 83 2.45 67.81 39.23
CA GLN A 83 3.40 68.62 38.47
C GLN A 83 3.01 68.73 36.99
N PHE A 84 2.63 67.62 36.35
CA PHE A 84 2.17 67.63 34.95
C PHE A 84 0.95 68.52 34.75
N TRP A 85 -0.11 68.35 35.56
CA TRP A 85 -1.34 69.14 35.40
C TRP A 85 -1.16 70.62 35.71
N THR A 86 -0.29 70.96 36.67
CA THR A 86 0.01 72.37 36.98
C THR A 86 0.77 73.05 35.84
N THR A 87 1.73 72.37 35.21
CA THR A 87 2.43 72.88 34.02
C THR A 87 1.50 72.94 32.80
N ALA A 88 0.72 71.90 32.54
CA ALA A 88 -0.21 71.86 31.40
C ALA A 88 -1.29 72.95 31.47
N THR A 89 -1.74 73.30 32.68
CA THR A 89 -2.69 74.41 32.89
C THR A 89 -2.04 75.77 32.65
N LYS A 90 -0.75 75.95 32.98
CA LYS A 90 0.01 77.18 32.71
C LYS A 90 0.19 77.42 31.21
N CYS A 91 0.41 76.36 30.42
CA CYS A 91 0.58 76.45 28.97
C CYS A 91 -0.74 76.56 28.18
N ASP A 92 -1.91 76.65 28.83
CA ASP A 92 -3.24 76.56 28.18
C ASP A 92 -3.45 75.26 27.38
N ARG A 93 -2.89 74.16 27.88
CA ARG A 93 -2.94 72.81 27.29
C ARG A 93 -3.61 71.84 28.25
N GLY A 94 -4.78 72.25 28.75
CA GLY A 94 -5.54 71.50 29.76
C GLY A 94 -6.16 70.20 29.22
N PHE A 95 -6.91 69.51 30.09
CA PHE A 95 -7.51 68.21 29.80
C PHE A 95 -8.32 68.15 28.50
N ARG A 96 -9.25 69.10 28.28
CA ARG A 96 -10.08 69.15 27.07
C ARG A 96 -9.28 69.39 25.80
N TYR A 97 -8.19 70.15 25.90
CA TYR A 97 -7.28 70.36 24.79
C TYR A 97 -6.56 69.06 24.42
N LEU A 98 -5.98 68.33 25.39
CA LEU A 98 -5.27 67.08 25.12
C LEU A 98 -6.19 65.98 24.57
N LEU A 99 -7.45 65.95 25.03
CA LEU A 99 -8.46 65.04 24.51
C LEU A 99 -8.95 65.45 23.11
N GLY A 100 -9.13 66.75 22.86
CA GLY A 100 -9.43 67.29 21.54
C GLY A 100 -8.31 67.05 20.52
N LEU A 101 -7.05 67.12 20.97
CA LEU A 101 -5.87 66.75 20.18
C LEU A 101 -5.88 65.28 19.80
N ALA A 102 -6.18 64.38 20.76
CA ALA A 102 -6.31 62.96 20.43
C ALA A 102 -7.43 62.70 19.41
N PHE A 103 -8.61 63.31 19.60
CA PHE A 103 -9.75 63.17 18.68
C PHE A 103 -9.47 63.71 17.28
N ALA A 104 -8.85 64.88 17.16
CA ALA A 104 -8.47 65.45 15.87
C ALA A 104 -7.50 64.53 15.11
N GLY A 105 -6.54 63.92 15.80
CA GLY A 105 -5.55 63.04 15.19
C GLY A 105 -6.12 61.68 14.78
N ILE A 106 -6.96 61.09 15.62
CA ILE A 106 -7.65 59.84 15.32
C ILE A 106 -8.62 60.04 14.16
N GLY A 107 -9.40 61.13 14.18
CA GLY A 107 -10.36 61.46 13.12
C GLY A 107 -9.69 61.82 11.79
N ALA A 108 -8.53 62.47 11.81
CA ALA A 108 -7.72 62.68 10.60
C ALA A 108 -7.24 61.34 10.03
N GLY A 109 -6.61 60.51 10.85
CA GLY A 109 -6.10 59.19 10.43
C GLY A 109 -7.17 58.22 9.90
N GLU A 110 -8.42 58.36 10.33
CA GLU A 110 -9.56 57.57 9.83
C GLU A 110 -10.06 58.05 8.46
N ARG A 111 -10.03 59.36 8.19
CA ARG A 111 -10.50 59.97 6.93
C ARG A 111 -9.48 59.89 5.81
N THR A 112 -8.21 59.87 6.15
CA THR A 112 -7.08 59.94 5.22
C THR A 112 -6.61 58.53 4.82
N ARG A 113 -6.31 58.32 3.53
CA ARG A 113 -5.76 57.05 3.00
C ARG A 113 -4.26 56.79 3.29
N PRO A 114 -3.36 57.79 3.44
CA PRO A 114 -1.93 57.55 3.69
C PRO A 114 -1.65 56.81 5.00
N ILE A 115 -0.69 55.87 4.98
CA ILE A 115 -0.23 55.16 6.18
C ILE A 115 0.44 56.11 7.20
N SER A 116 1.06 57.19 6.73
CA SER A 116 1.72 58.19 7.57
C SER A 116 0.75 58.92 8.51
N ASP A 117 -0.42 59.30 8.00
CA ASP A 117 -1.50 59.89 8.81
C ASP A 117 -2.10 58.88 9.79
N ARG A 118 -2.19 57.60 9.38
CA ARG A 118 -2.62 56.51 10.26
C ARG A 118 -1.66 56.27 11.41
N ILE A 119 -0.34 56.37 11.17
CA ILE A 119 0.69 56.30 12.22
C ILE A 119 0.51 57.41 13.24
N ILE A 120 0.24 58.64 12.77
CA ILE A 120 -0.01 59.79 13.65
C ILE A 120 -1.31 59.59 14.45
N GLY A 121 -2.37 59.07 13.82
CA GLY A 121 -3.59 58.67 14.50
C GLY A 121 -3.36 57.60 15.59
N LEU A 122 -2.49 56.61 15.34
CA LEU A 122 -2.10 55.60 16.34
C LEU A 122 -1.31 56.21 17.52
N LEU A 123 -0.44 57.18 17.27
CA LEU A 123 0.27 57.91 18.34
C LEU A 123 -0.68 58.77 19.18
N CYS A 124 -1.63 59.45 18.54
CA CYS A 124 -2.71 60.16 19.23
C CYS A 124 -3.57 59.20 20.08
N PHE A 125 -3.84 57.98 19.60
CA PHE A 125 -4.52 56.96 20.38
C PHE A 125 -3.68 56.47 21.57
N GLN A 126 -2.37 56.23 21.38
CA GLN A 126 -1.46 55.90 22.48
C GLN A 126 -1.42 57.00 23.54
N ALA A 127 -1.38 58.27 23.12
CA ALA A 127 -1.42 59.42 24.01
C ALA A 127 -2.74 59.48 24.78
N TYR A 128 -3.88 59.22 24.13
CA TYR A 128 -5.18 59.11 24.80
C TYR A 128 -5.22 57.98 25.83
N LEU A 129 -4.72 56.78 25.49
CA LEU A 129 -4.65 55.65 26.42
C LEU A 129 -3.75 55.96 27.62
N ALA A 130 -2.64 56.68 27.41
CA ALA A 130 -1.76 57.13 28.48
C ALA A 130 -2.43 58.22 29.34
N LEU A 131 -3.11 59.18 28.71
CA LEU A 131 -3.84 60.26 29.37
C LEU A 131 -4.96 59.73 30.26
N ALA A 132 -5.70 58.70 29.81
CA ALA A 132 -6.75 58.05 30.59
C ALA A 132 -6.24 57.43 31.91
N ARG A 133 -4.93 57.19 32.03
CA ARG A 133 -4.28 56.71 33.25
C ARG A 133 -3.78 57.84 34.16
N VAL A 134 -3.67 59.05 33.65
CA VAL A 134 -3.35 60.26 34.42
C VAL A 134 -4.65 60.81 34.99
N THR A 135 -5.11 60.21 36.09
CA THR A 135 -6.44 60.44 36.68
C THR A 135 -6.71 61.90 37.03
N ILE A 136 -7.84 62.43 36.55
CA ILE A 136 -8.51 63.63 37.11
C ILE A 136 -9.74 63.13 37.88
N PRO A 137 -9.89 63.44 39.19
CA PRO A 137 -11.03 62.99 39.98
C PRO A 137 -12.37 63.44 39.36
N GLY A 138 -13.31 62.50 39.16
CA GLY A 138 -14.68 62.80 38.75
C GLY A 138 -14.96 62.86 37.23
N VAL A 139 -13.97 62.61 36.37
CA VAL A 139 -14.15 62.58 34.90
C VAL A 139 -14.09 61.14 34.39
N ASN A 140 -15.15 60.69 33.69
CA ASN A 140 -15.11 59.40 32.99
C ASN A 140 -14.22 59.52 31.74
N MET A 141 -13.14 58.75 31.71
CA MET A 141 -12.15 58.76 30.64
C MET A 141 -12.46 57.80 29.50
N VAL A 142 -13.55 57.04 29.57
CA VAL A 142 -13.92 56.07 28.55
C VAL A 142 -14.91 56.70 27.58
N PHE A 143 -14.42 57.09 26.40
CA PHE A 143 -15.24 57.52 25.27
C PHE A 143 -15.33 56.38 24.24
N PRO A 144 -16.45 55.63 24.14
CA PRO A 144 -16.55 54.44 23.29
C PRO A 144 -16.31 54.72 21.80
N SER A 145 -16.92 55.77 21.26
CA SER A 145 -16.74 56.22 19.87
C SER A 145 -15.27 56.48 19.52
N LEU A 146 -14.55 57.17 20.40
CA LEU A 146 -13.13 57.49 20.21
C LEU A 146 -12.28 56.22 20.18
N ILE A 147 -12.57 55.24 21.07
CA ILE A 147 -11.85 53.97 21.10
C ILE A 147 -12.20 53.12 19.87
N GLU A 148 -13.47 53.06 19.46
CA GLU A 148 -13.91 52.33 18.27
C GLU A 148 -13.22 52.83 16.99
N ASN A 149 -13.20 54.15 16.78
CA ASN A 149 -12.51 54.76 15.65
C ASN A 149 -11.01 54.48 15.71
N SER A 150 -10.42 54.53 16.90
CA SER A 150 -8.99 54.22 17.10
C SER A 150 -8.65 52.76 16.81
N ILE A 151 -9.55 51.83 17.11
CA ILE A 151 -9.34 50.41 16.83
C ILE A 151 -9.27 50.17 15.32
N SER A 152 -10.07 50.89 14.52
CA SER A 152 -10.03 50.78 13.05
C SER A 152 -8.67 51.13 12.44
N LEU A 153 -7.91 52.03 13.08
CA LEU A 153 -6.58 52.46 12.65
C LEU A 153 -5.53 51.35 12.76
N MET A 154 -5.76 50.31 13.56
CA MET A 154 -4.85 49.17 13.71
C MET A 154 -4.95 48.14 12.57
N SER A 155 -5.96 48.25 11.70
CA SER A 155 -6.21 47.29 10.62
C SER A 155 -5.09 47.25 9.58
N LEU A 156 -4.49 46.08 9.33
CA LEU A 156 -3.43 45.99 8.32
C LEU A 156 -4.02 45.90 6.88
N PRO A 157 -3.31 46.43 5.85
CA PRO A 157 -3.71 46.25 4.45
C PRO A 157 -3.87 44.76 4.09
N LYS A 158 -4.89 44.41 3.29
CA LYS A 158 -5.20 43.00 2.98
C LYS A 158 -4.08 42.36 2.14
N ARG A 159 -3.56 41.21 2.59
CA ARG A 159 -2.44 40.43 1.99
C ARG A 159 -2.58 40.07 0.49
N ARG A 160 -3.77 40.18 -0.12
CA ARG A 160 -4.02 39.85 -1.55
C ARG A 160 -3.32 40.79 -2.55
N GLU A 161 -2.83 41.95 -2.10
CA GLU A 161 -2.12 42.92 -2.94
C GLU A 161 -0.59 42.75 -2.92
N LEU A 162 -0.03 41.95 -1.99
CA LEU A 162 1.41 41.75 -1.85
C LEU A 162 1.96 40.55 -2.65
N ASP A 163 1.17 39.49 -2.85
CA ASP A 163 1.63 38.22 -3.45
C ASP A 163 1.41 38.10 -4.98
N LYS A 164 0.74 39.05 -5.64
CA LYS A 164 0.44 38.99 -7.09
C LYS A 164 1.63 39.27 -8.03
N ARG A 165 2.87 39.40 -7.51
CA ARG A 165 4.05 39.77 -8.33
C ARG A 165 4.99 38.62 -8.72
N SER A 166 4.63 37.37 -8.49
CA SER A 166 5.51 36.23 -8.84
C SER A 166 5.01 35.33 -9.98
N PHE A 167 3.86 35.60 -10.62
CA PHE A 167 3.48 34.91 -11.85
C PHE A 167 2.77 35.85 -12.84
N GLU A 168 3.19 35.74 -14.11
CA GLU A 168 2.66 36.39 -15.32
C GLU A 168 3.13 37.83 -15.61
N LYS A 169 4.30 37.93 -16.26
CA LYS A 169 4.48 38.91 -17.35
C LYS A 169 3.58 38.47 -18.50
N SER A 170 2.42 39.09 -18.65
CA SER A 170 1.76 39.17 -19.94
C SER A 170 1.32 40.60 -20.18
N ASP A 171 1.68 41.10 -21.36
CA ASP A 171 1.37 42.43 -21.86
C ASP A 171 -0.15 42.60 -21.95
N PHE A 172 -0.70 43.55 -21.21
CA PHE A 172 -1.98 44.19 -21.53
C PHE A 172 -1.97 45.63 -21.03
N ASP A 173 -1.91 46.57 -21.97
CA ASP A 173 -2.26 47.97 -21.76
C ASP A 173 -3.75 48.07 -21.39
N GLY A 174 -4.05 48.75 -20.30
CA GLY A 174 -5.41 49.05 -19.85
C GLY A 174 -5.39 49.92 -18.59
N GLU A 175 -5.99 51.09 -18.73
CA GLU A 175 -5.96 52.26 -17.83
C GLU A 175 -6.56 52.02 -16.43
N ASP A 176 -6.03 52.81 -15.47
CA ASP A 176 -6.63 53.28 -14.22
C ASP A 176 -7.03 52.27 -13.13
N THR A 177 -6.04 51.86 -12.34
CA THR A 177 -6.17 51.80 -10.86
C THR A 177 -4.81 52.12 -10.21
N ASP A 178 -4.68 53.32 -9.64
CA ASP A 178 -3.58 53.69 -8.74
C ASP A 178 -3.66 52.86 -7.43
N GLU A 179 -3.18 51.62 -7.48
CA GLU A 179 -2.87 50.84 -6.28
C GLU A 179 -1.49 51.27 -5.75
N MET A 180 -1.49 52.17 -4.76
CA MET A 180 -0.27 52.69 -4.12
C MET A 180 0.61 51.56 -3.59
N GLN A 181 1.78 51.42 -4.21
CA GLN A 181 2.83 50.50 -3.81
C GLN A 181 3.51 51.04 -2.52
N TYR A 182 3.13 50.52 -1.35
CA TYR A 182 3.74 50.92 -0.08
C TYR A 182 5.21 50.46 0.03
N SER A 183 6.09 51.33 0.53
CA SER A 183 7.47 50.92 0.84
C SER A 183 7.48 49.99 2.05
N THR A 184 8.36 48.99 2.03
CA THR A 184 8.53 48.01 3.13
C THR A 184 8.86 48.70 4.46
N GLU A 185 9.59 49.82 4.41
CA GLU A 185 9.95 50.63 5.58
C GLU A 185 8.73 51.24 6.27
N ILE A 186 7.79 51.81 5.53
CA ILE A 186 6.56 52.42 6.08
C ILE A 186 5.66 51.35 6.71
N LEU A 187 5.61 50.15 6.12
CA LEU A 187 4.84 49.03 6.68
C LEU A 187 5.48 48.49 7.98
N HIS A 188 6.80 48.41 8.04
CA HIS A 188 7.52 48.06 9.28
C HIS A 188 7.28 49.09 10.39
N ASP A 189 7.28 50.38 10.03
CA ASP A 189 6.96 51.47 10.95
C ASP A 189 5.52 51.39 11.47
N LEU A 190 4.54 51.10 10.61
CA LEU A 190 3.16 50.85 11.02
C LEU A 190 3.05 49.66 11.98
N ILE A 191 3.69 48.52 11.66
CA ILE A 191 3.68 47.32 12.52
C ILE A 191 4.32 47.64 13.89
N ARG A 192 5.38 48.44 13.93
CA ARG A 192 6.01 48.89 15.18
C ARG A 192 5.02 49.69 16.03
N GLU A 193 4.33 50.65 15.45
CA GLU A 193 3.37 51.50 16.18
C GLU A 193 2.12 50.73 16.60
N VAL A 194 1.61 49.81 15.77
CA VAL A 194 0.53 48.89 16.19
C VAL A 194 0.98 48.04 17.38
N LYS A 195 2.20 47.49 17.36
CA LYS A 195 2.75 46.71 18.47
C LYS A 195 2.88 47.52 19.76
N GLN A 196 3.22 48.81 19.67
CA GLN A 196 3.30 49.69 20.84
C GLN A 196 1.90 50.06 21.35
N THR A 197 0.97 50.35 20.44
CA THR A 197 -0.45 50.59 20.74
C THR A 197 -1.08 49.43 21.49
N LEU A 198 -0.82 48.18 21.07
CA LEU A 198 -1.30 46.98 21.77
C LEU A 198 -0.75 46.88 23.20
N ARG A 199 0.47 47.34 23.49
CA ARG A 199 1.02 47.39 24.87
C ARG A 199 0.32 48.44 25.71
N SER A 200 0.08 49.63 25.14
CA SER A 200 -0.66 50.70 25.81
C SER A 200 -2.08 50.25 26.12
N LEU A 201 -2.72 49.53 25.20
CA LEU A 201 -4.06 48.97 25.36
C LEU A 201 -4.09 47.83 26.40
N GLU A 202 -3.12 46.91 26.38
CA GLU A 202 -2.93 45.87 27.40
C GLU A 202 -2.85 46.50 28.80
N SER A 203 -2.11 47.60 28.93
CA SER A 203 -1.97 48.30 30.21
C SER A 203 -3.18 49.12 30.61
N PHE A 204 -3.92 49.68 29.65
CA PHE A 204 -5.17 50.42 29.88
C PHE A 204 -6.28 49.49 30.39
N LEU A 205 -6.49 48.34 29.74
CA LEU A 205 -7.48 47.35 30.17
C LEU A 205 -7.21 46.81 31.58
N GLY A 206 -5.94 46.75 32.00
CA GLY A 206 -5.60 46.37 33.37
C GLY A 206 -5.98 47.39 34.45
N ALA A 207 -6.27 48.65 34.09
CA ALA A 207 -6.52 49.74 35.03
C ALA A 207 -7.92 50.39 34.91
N THR A 208 -8.62 50.19 33.79
CA THR A 208 -9.89 50.87 33.48
C THR A 208 -10.99 49.86 33.15
N SER A 209 -12.14 49.96 33.83
CA SER A 209 -13.29 49.08 33.59
C SER A 209 -14.01 49.45 32.29
N LEU A 210 -14.40 48.43 31.53
CA LEU A 210 -15.26 48.56 30.34
C LEU A 210 -16.67 48.02 30.60
N LYS A 211 -17.05 47.86 31.88
CA LYS A 211 -18.34 47.26 32.27
C LYS A 211 -19.50 48.12 31.76
N GLY A 212 -20.41 47.49 31.01
CA GLY A 212 -21.59 48.16 30.44
C GLY A 212 -21.44 48.62 28.97
N HIS A 213 -20.25 48.48 28.38
CA HIS A 213 -19.99 48.81 26.96
C HIS A 213 -19.78 47.54 26.12
N THR A 214 -20.84 46.77 25.90
CA THR A 214 -20.79 45.46 25.20
C THR A 214 -20.36 45.58 23.74
N ASP A 215 -20.78 46.63 23.04
CA ASP A 215 -20.44 46.84 21.63
C ASP A 215 -18.95 47.11 21.43
N LEU A 216 -18.38 47.93 22.33
CA LEU A 216 -16.95 48.21 22.37
C LEU A 216 -16.14 46.93 22.66
N GLN A 217 -16.61 46.09 23.60
CA GLN A 217 -15.96 44.80 23.91
C GLN A 217 -15.98 43.86 22.69
N ASN A 218 -17.10 43.79 21.97
CA ASN A 218 -17.25 42.98 20.75
C ASN A 218 -16.34 43.50 19.63
N ARG A 219 -16.29 44.82 19.42
CA ARG A 219 -15.41 45.43 18.40
C ARG A 219 -13.94 45.22 18.72
N LEU A 220 -13.54 45.45 19.97
CA LEU A 220 -12.18 45.21 20.43
C LEU A 220 -11.79 43.73 20.25
N CYS A 221 -12.66 42.80 20.66
CA CYS A 221 -12.43 41.38 20.47
C CYS A 221 -12.27 41.02 18.99
N HIS A 222 -13.15 41.52 18.12
CA HIS A 222 -13.09 41.27 16.68
C HIS A 222 -11.74 41.70 16.08
N GLU A 223 -11.31 42.91 16.38
CA GLU A 223 -10.12 43.51 15.77
C GLU A 223 -8.83 42.87 16.31
N MET A 224 -8.81 42.48 17.59
CA MET A 224 -7.69 41.68 18.11
C MET A 224 -7.59 40.33 17.41
N VAL A 225 -8.71 39.67 17.11
CA VAL A 225 -8.73 38.41 16.36
C VAL A 225 -8.22 38.61 14.93
N GLU A 226 -8.62 39.68 14.24
CA GLU A 226 -8.11 40.00 12.89
C GLU A 226 -6.60 40.28 12.86
N LEU A 227 -6.00 40.69 13.98
CA LEU A 227 -4.54 40.86 14.11
C LEU A 227 -3.79 39.56 14.43
N THR A 228 -4.48 38.50 14.91
CA THR A 228 -3.83 37.23 15.27
C THR A 228 -3.10 36.50 14.14
N PRO A 229 -3.52 36.56 12.85
CA PRO A 229 -2.80 35.89 11.77
C PRO A 229 -1.42 36.48 11.47
N TYR A 230 -1.13 37.70 11.96
CA TYR A 230 0.15 38.36 11.74
C TYR A 230 1.13 38.01 12.86
N GLU A 231 2.09 37.12 12.57
CA GLU A 231 3.09 36.61 13.53
C GLU A 231 3.71 37.67 14.47
N PRO A 232 4.19 38.85 14.00
CA PRO A 232 4.81 39.84 14.90
C PRO A 232 3.84 40.51 15.88
N LEU A 233 2.53 40.42 15.63
CA LEU A 233 1.47 41.04 16.43
C LEU A 233 0.65 40.03 17.22
N ALA A 234 0.61 38.76 16.78
CA ALA A 234 -0.23 37.69 17.33
C ALA A 234 -0.10 37.55 18.85
N GLU A 235 1.13 37.46 19.36
CA GLU A 235 1.38 37.30 20.80
C GLU A 235 0.82 38.47 21.62
N LYS A 236 0.94 39.70 21.10
CA LYS A 236 0.44 40.90 21.79
C LYS A 236 -1.09 41.00 21.70
N ALA A 237 -1.69 40.66 20.57
CA ALA A 237 -3.14 40.60 20.42
C ALA A 237 -3.76 39.58 21.39
N PHE A 238 -3.17 38.37 21.54
CA PHE A 238 -3.63 37.39 22.53
C PHE A 238 -3.47 37.86 23.98
N ARG A 239 -2.44 38.66 24.30
CA ARG A 239 -2.31 39.26 25.65
C ARG A 239 -3.39 40.31 25.93
N VAL A 240 -3.74 41.12 24.93
CA VAL A 240 -4.85 42.09 25.04
C VAL A 240 -6.17 41.35 25.26
N LEU A 241 -6.45 40.29 24.48
CA LEU A 241 -7.62 39.44 24.67
C LEU A 241 -7.64 38.81 26.09
N LEU A 242 -6.49 38.35 26.60
CA LEU A 242 -6.39 37.82 27.96
C LEU A 242 -6.70 38.89 29.03
N LYS A 243 -6.35 40.16 28.79
CA LYS A 243 -6.71 41.27 29.69
C LYS A 243 -8.18 41.65 29.61
N LEU A 244 -8.79 41.53 28.43
CA LEU A 244 -10.23 41.73 28.24
C LEU A 244 -11.06 40.69 29.00
N VAL A 245 -10.57 39.45 29.06
CA VAL A 245 -11.15 38.37 29.89
C VAL A 245 -10.75 38.58 31.36
N ASN A 246 -11.39 39.55 32.01
CA ASN A 246 -11.17 39.88 33.41
C ASN A 246 -12.48 40.31 34.09
N PRO A 247 -12.72 39.97 35.38
CA PRO A 247 -13.92 40.41 36.11
C PRO A 247 -14.16 41.92 36.10
N LEU A 248 -13.11 42.72 35.88
CA LEU A 248 -13.20 44.18 35.76
C LEU A 248 -14.08 44.64 34.58
N HIS A 249 -14.22 43.84 33.52
CA HIS A 249 -14.92 44.25 32.29
C HIS A 249 -16.35 43.72 32.18
N GLY A 250 -16.77 42.75 33.00
CA GLY A 250 -18.12 42.19 32.91
C GLY A 250 -18.19 40.77 33.46
N ASN A 251 -19.23 40.03 33.05
CA ASN A 251 -19.33 38.61 33.34
C ASN A 251 -18.24 37.86 32.56
N LEU A 252 -17.46 37.04 33.26
CA LEU A 252 -16.35 36.28 32.68
C LEU A 252 -16.84 35.27 31.63
N GLU A 253 -17.95 34.58 31.88
CA GLU A 253 -18.45 33.53 30.98
C GLU A 253 -18.85 34.09 29.62
N ASP A 254 -19.57 35.22 29.61
CA ASP A 254 -20.01 35.91 28.40
C ASP A 254 -18.80 36.43 27.58
N LEU A 255 -17.78 36.96 28.26
CA LEU A 255 -16.56 37.46 27.63
C LEU A 255 -15.70 36.33 27.03
N VAL A 256 -15.61 35.19 27.71
CA VAL A 256 -14.93 34.01 27.18
C VAL A 256 -15.67 33.44 25.98
N LEU A 257 -17.00 33.33 26.05
CA LEU A 257 -17.81 32.83 24.95
C LEU A 257 -17.68 33.74 23.71
N LEU A 258 -17.68 35.06 23.91
CA LEU A 258 -17.42 36.04 22.85
C LEU A 258 -16.05 35.82 22.20
N CYS A 259 -14.99 35.62 22.99
CA CYS A 259 -13.66 35.33 22.48
C CYS A 259 -13.62 34.02 21.68
N CYS A 260 -14.22 32.94 22.21
CA CYS A 260 -14.30 31.65 21.54
C CYS A 260 -15.03 31.73 20.20
N GLN A 261 -16.17 32.44 20.15
CA GLN A 261 -16.94 32.64 18.91
C GLN A 261 -16.13 33.33 17.81
N LYS A 262 -15.33 34.36 18.16
CA LYS A 262 -14.49 35.07 17.18
C LYS A 262 -13.27 34.26 16.75
N LEU A 263 -12.61 33.58 17.70
CA LEU A 263 -11.43 32.76 17.45
C LEU A 263 -11.74 31.44 16.73
N PHE A 264 -13.01 31.04 16.67
CA PHE A 264 -13.46 29.80 16.06
C PHE A 264 -12.94 29.58 14.62
N LYS A 265 -12.87 30.65 13.82
CA LYS A 265 -12.36 30.58 12.43
C LYS A 265 -10.88 30.18 12.36
N ASN A 266 -10.08 30.56 13.35
CA ASN A 266 -8.66 30.22 13.44
C ASN A 266 -8.49 28.73 13.76
N LEU A 267 -9.34 28.19 14.63
CA LEU A 267 -9.33 26.77 15.00
C LEU A 267 -9.78 25.86 13.86
N LEU A 268 -10.77 26.30 13.07
CA LEU A 268 -11.24 25.60 11.86
C LEU A 268 -10.32 25.80 10.65
N MET A 269 -9.34 26.70 10.73
CA MET A 269 -8.38 26.97 9.67
C MET A 269 -9.07 27.33 8.33
N VAL A 270 -10.15 28.12 8.39
CA VAL A 270 -11.02 28.43 7.24
C VAL A 270 -10.24 29.04 6.06
N GLY A 271 -9.19 29.83 6.35
CA GLY A 271 -8.31 30.41 5.32
C GLY A 271 -7.52 29.40 4.49
N ALA A 272 -7.33 28.18 4.97
CA ALA A 272 -6.65 27.09 4.27
C ALA A 272 -7.61 26.18 3.48
N ALA A 273 -8.92 26.40 3.57
CA ALA A 273 -9.93 25.56 2.92
C ALA A 273 -9.84 25.56 1.38
N SER A 274 -9.41 26.69 0.80
CA SER A 274 -9.31 26.89 -0.65
C SER A 274 -7.92 26.60 -1.23
N LYS A 275 -6.94 26.23 -0.38
CA LYS A 275 -5.56 25.97 -0.79
C LYS A 275 -5.30 24.48 -0.96
N ASP A 276 -4.44 24.10 -1.90
CA ASP A 276 -4.06 22.70 -2.15
C ASP A 276 -3.32 22.09 -0.97
N ARG A 277 -2.46 22.85 -0.29
CA ARG A 277 -1.79 22.45 0.96
C ARG A 277 -2.10 23.43 2.08
N VAL A 278 -2.06 22.93 3.31
CA VAL A 278 -2.27 23.73 4.51
C VAL A 278 -0.95 24.39 4.90
N ASP A 279 -0.88 25.72 4.89
CA ASP A 279 0.34 26.45 5.22
C ASP A 279 0.70 26.29 6.71
N MET A 280 2.00 26.18 6.99
CA MET A 280 2.52 26.08 8.36
C MET A 280 2.08 27.27 9.23
N GLU A 281 2.01 28.48 8.66
CA GLU A 281 1.49 29.68 9.34
C GLU A 281 0.08 29.47 9.92
N THR A 282 -0.80 28.82 9.14
CA THR A 282 -2.19 28.58 9.57
C THR A 282 -2.25 27.53 10.67
N VAL A 283 -1.38 26.50 10.61
CA VAL A 283 -1.25 25.49 11.68
C VAL A 283 -0.74 26.13 12.96
N MET A 284 0.30 26.97 12.89
CA MET A 284 0.86 27.67 14.05
C MET A 284 -0.15 28.63 14.69
N LEU A 285 -0.97 29.30 13.87
CA LEU A 285 -2.07 30.15 14.35
C LEU A 285 -3.12 29.34 15.11
N CYS A 286 -3.54 28.20 14.57
CA CYS A 286 -4.48 27.28 15.21
C CYS A 286 -3.94 26.81 16.58
N ASP A 287 -2.66 26.41 16.63
CA ASP A 287 -2.00 25.97 17.87
C ASP A 287 -1.86 27.07 18.90
N THR A 288 -1.52 28.29 18.46
CA THR A 288 -1.40 29.45 19.34
C THR A 288 -2.76 29.83 19.91
N THR A 289 -3.81 29.73 19.10
CA THR A 289 -5.20 29.93 19.54
C THR A 289 -5.62 28.86 20.55
N CYS A 290 -5.29 27.58 20.33
CA CYS A 290 -5.54 26.51 21.30
C CYS A 290 -4.81 26.78 22.63
N ARG A 291 -3.51 27.12 22.59
CA ARG A 291 -2.72 27.48 23.79
C ARG A 291 -3.33 28.67 24.54
N PHE A 292 -3.89 29.64 23.83
CA PHE A 292 -4.60 30.76 24.44
C PHE A 292 -5.86 30.31 25.19
N LEU A 293 -6.70 29.47 24.57
CA LEU A 293 -7.90 28.93 25.24
C LEU A 293 -7.54 28.09 26.47
N LEU A 294 -6.49 27.26 26.38
CA LEU A 294 -5.99 26.49 27.52
C LEU A 294 -5.50 27.38 28.68
N LYS A 295 -4.99 28.58 28.38
CA LYS A 295 -4.55 29.57 29.38
C LYS A 295 -5.72 30.29 30.06
N ILE A 296 -6.83 30.51 29.34
CA ILE A 296 -8.07 31.08 29.93
C ILE A 296 -8.65 30.15 30.98
N GLY A 297 -8.53 28.84 30.83
CA GLY A 297 -9.06 27.87 31.81
C GLY A 297 -8.44 27.93 33.22
N GLY A 298 -7.46 28.80 33.47
CA GLY A 298 -7.03 29.13 34.84
C GLY A 298 -7.78 30.30 35.48
N THR A 299 -8.71 30.93 34.76
CA THR A 299 -9.40 32.17 35.16
C THR A 299 -10.91 32.02 35.34
N VAL A 300 -11.50 30.95 34.80
CA VAL A 300 -12.93 30.64 34.85
C VAL A 300 -13.10 29.22 35.38
N ASP A 301 -14.00 29.04 36.35
CA ASP A 301 -14.25 27.74 37.00
C ASP A 301 -15.22 26.83 36.22
N SER A 302 -15.96 27.37 35.23
CA SER A 302 -16.88 26.60 34.36
C SER A 302 -16.18 26.00 33.13
N ASP A 303 -16.53 24.76 32.80
CA ASP A 303 -16.06 24.02 31.62
C ASP A 303 -16.90 24.30 30.34
N ASP A 304 -18.03 25.00 30.47
CA ASP A 304 -19.07 25.07 29.41
C ASP A 304 -18.53 25.67 28.10
N TYR A 305 -17.65 26.66 28.19
CA TYR A 305 -17.06 27.29 27.01
C TYR A 305 -16.16 26.33 26.22
N ILE A 306 -15.46 25.41 26.89
CA ILE A 306 -14.64 24.38 26.23
C ILE A 306 -15.56 23.36 25.55
N VAL A 307 -16.60 22.92 26.27
CA VAL A 307 -17.61 21.98 25.76
C VAL A 307 -18.25 22.53 24.49
N ILE A 308 -18.76 23.77 24.54
CA ILE A 308 -19.37 24.44 23.38
C ILE A 308 -18.35 24.55 22.24
N THR A 309 -17.11 24.96 22.52
CA THR A 309 -16.08 25.09 21.48
C THR A 309 -15.82 23.76 20.79
N VAL A 310 -15.64 22.67 21.54
CA VAL A 310 -15.40 21.32 20.99
C VAL A 310 -16.60 20.83 20.18
N GLN A 311 -17.83 21.07 20.64
CA GLN A 311 -19.03 20.75 19.87
C GLN A 311 -19.08 21.49 18.53
N GLN A 312 -18.79 22.79 18.54
CA GLN A 312 -18.77 23.58 17.31
C GLN A 312 -17.68 23.09 16.36
N LEU A 313 -16.48 22.76 16.87
CA LEU A 313 -15.39 22.19 16.06
C LEU A 313 -15.83 20.88 15.39
N ALA A 314 -16.54 20.01 16.12
CA ALA A 314 -17.03 18.74 15.57
C ALA A 314 -18.11 18.91 14.49
N LEU A 315 -19.03 19.88 14.65
CA LEU A 315 -20.16 20.11 13.74
C LEU A 315 -19.76 20.85 12.44
N HIS A 316 -18.79 21.76 12.56
CA HIS A 316 -18.36 22.65 11.47
C HIS A 316 -16.97 22.34 10.91
N CYS A 317 -16.36 21.21 11.29
CA CYS A 317 -15.10 20.78 10.72
C CYS A 317 -15.16 20.64 9.18
N LEU A 318 -14.12 21.12 8.51
CA LEU A 318 -13.96 21.00 7.06
C LEU A 318 -13.62 19.56 6.65
N GLU A 319 -14.00 19.17 5.44
CA GLU A 319 -13.89 17.76 5.00
C GLU A 319 -12.46 17.31 4.69
N LYS A 320 -11.57 18.25 4.35
CA LYS A 320 -10.16 18.01 4.00
C LYS A 320 -9.43 17.31 5.15
N HIS A 321 -8.72 16.22 4.85
CA HIS A 321 -8.13 15.34 5.86
C HIS A 321 -7.15 16.07 6.79
N ASP A 322 -6.21 16.86 6.24
CA ASP A 322 -5.20 17.59 7.03
C ASP A 322 -5.83 18.53 8.06
N ILE A 323 -6.87 19.26 7.62
CA ILE A 323 -7.62 20.18 8.47
C ILE A 323 -8.40 19.40 9.53
N ARG A 324 -9.10 18.33 9.14
CA ARG A 324 -9.87 17.49 10.07
C ARG A 324 -8.98 16.86 11.14
N SER A 325 -7.84 16.31 10.74
CA SER A 325 -6.86 15.72 11.66
C SER A 325 -6.32 16.74 12.64
N ARG A 326 -5.96 17.95 12.18
CA ARG A 326 -5.49 19.02 13.08
C ARG A 326 -6.59 19.54 13.99
N THR A 327 -7.80 19.73 13.49
CA THR A 327 -8.95 20.19 14.28
C THR A 327 -9.32 19.17 15.37
N ALA A 328 -9.28 17.87 15.04
CA ALA A 328 -9.46 16.81 16.02
C ALA A 328 -8.35 16.83 17.09
N HIS A 329 -7.11 17.13 16.72
CA HIS A 329 -5.99 17.24 17.67
C HIS A 329 -6.21 18.36 18.68
N VAL A 330 -6.64 19.52 18.20
CA VAL A 330 -7.03 20.65 19.05
C VAL A 330 -8.18 20.27 19.97
N ALA A 331 -9.22 19.60 19.46
CA ALA A 331 -10.33 19.12 20.27
C ALA A 331 -9.86 18.17 21.38
N VAL A 332 -8.93 17.24 21.09
CA VAL A 332 -8.34 16.36 22.11
C VAL A 332 -7.58 17.15 23.18
N GLN A 333 -6.78 18.15 22.82
CA GLN A 333 -6.07 18.99 23.80
C GLN A 333 -7.04 19.73 24.74
N LEU A 334 -8.16 20.21 24.21
CA LEU A 334 -9.21 20.88 24.98
C LEU A 334 -9.96 19.89 25.89
N LEU A 335 -10.30 18.70 25.38
CA LEU A 335 -10.96 17.64 26.16
C LEU A 335 -10.14 17.21 27.39
N LEU A 336 -8.81 17.18 27.28
CA LEU A 336 -7.91 16.80 28.37
C LEU A 336 -7.89 17.78 29.55
N ARG A 337 -8.54 18.96 29.43
CA ARG A 337 -8.67 19.94 30.51
C ARG A 337 -10.00 19.88 31.27
N LEU A 338 -11.02 19.22 30.71
CA LEU A 338 -12.35 19.16 31.28
C LEU A 338 -12.35 18.43 32.63
N GLY A 339 -13.22 18.87 33.53
CA GLY A 339 -13.58 18.11 34.73
C GLY A 339 -14.29 16.81 34.38
N GLU A 340 -14.36 15.89 35.36
CA GLU A 340 -14.89 14.54 35.13
C GLU A 340 -16.35 14.54 34.62
N SER A 341 -17.23 15.35 35.19
CA SER A 341 -18.64 15.41 34.78
C SER A 341 -18.83 15.93 33.35
N SER A 342 -18.09 16.97 32.98
CA SER A 342 -18.13 17.58 31.64
C SER A 342 -17.55 16.64 30.58
N LEU A 343 -16.49 15.91 30.94
CA LEU A 343 -15.85 14.92 30.07
C LEU A 343 -16.75 13.71 29.81
N ASP A 344 -17.43 13.21 30.84
CA ASP A 344 -18.37 12.09 30.71
C ASP A 344 -19.50 12.46 29.73
N TRP A 345 -20.09 13.64 29.91
CA TRP A 345 -21.15 14.13 29.05
C TRP A 345 -20.73 14.29 27.59
N ILE A 346 -19.56 14.89 27.34
CA ILE A 346 -19.13 15.16 25.95
C ILE A 346 -18.72 13.88 25.21
N ILE A 347 -18.15 12.89 25.91
CA ILE A 347 -17.86 11.57 25.35
C ILE A 347 -19.17 10.88 24.94
N ASP A 348 -20.21 10.91 25.78
CA ASP A 348 -21.53 10.36 25.46
C ASP A 348 -22.21 11.10 24.29
N TRP A 349 -22.01 12.42 24.20
CA TRP A 349 -22.43 13.19 23.04
C TRP A 349 -21.70 12.73 21.75
N PHE A 350 -20.39 12.47 21.79
CA PHE A 350 -19.66 11.91 20.66
C PHE A 350 -20.12 10.49 20.28
N ASN A 351 -20.47 9.66 21.27
CA ASN A 351 -21.07 8.34 21.02
C ASN A 351 -22.44 8.45 20.33
N THR A 352 -23.16 9.56 20.50
CA THR A 352 -24.36 9.88 19.73
C THR A 352 -24.01 10.40 18.33
N LEU A 353 -22.98 11.25 18.22
CA LEU A 353 -22.55 11.89 16.97
C LEU A 353 -22.04 10.88 15.91
N ILE A 354 -21.35 9.82 16.33
CA ILE A 354 -20.84 8.76 15.44
C ILE A 354 -21.95 7.94 14.76
N VAL A 355 -23.18 7.99 15.28
CA VAL A 355 -24.36 7.33 14.70
C VAL A 355 -25.15 8.28 13.79
N SER A 356 -24.73 9.54 13.66
CA SER A 356 -25.45 10.53 12.85
C SER A 356 -25.52 10.16 11.37
N VAL A 357 -26.56 10.68 10.71
CA VAL A 357 -26.80 10.49 9.27
C VAL A 357 -25.73 11.17 8.42
N HIS A 358 -25.08 12.21 8.94
CA HIS A 358 -24.09 13.00 8.21
C HIS A 358 -22.70 12.35 8.26
N PRO A 359 -22.11 11.99 7.10
CA PRO A 359 -20.79 11.33 7.06
C PRO A 359 -19.66 12.14 7.70
N LYS A 360 -19.66 13.47 7.53
CA LYS A 360 -18.65 14.38 8.10
C LYS A 360 -18.51 14.26 9.61
N HIS A 361 -19.64 14.11 10.32
CA HIS A 361 -19.67 13.95 11.76
C HIS A 361 -19.06 12.61 12.18
N ARG A 362 -19.46 11.51 11.51
CA ARG A 362 -18.92 10.17 11.77
C ARG A 362 -17.41 10.12 11.55
N LEU A 363 -16.92 10.74 10.47
CA LEU A 363 -15.50 10.82 10.15
C LEU A 363 -14.72 11.63 11.20
N PHE A 364 -15.25 12.79 11.62
CA PHE A 364 -14.62 13.60 12.66
C PHE A 364 -14.55 12.84 13.99
N THR A 365 -15.64 12.18 14.40
CA THR A 365 -15.65 11.41 15.65
C THR A 365 -14.66 10.26 15.62
N LEU A 366 -14.57 9.51 14.51
CA LEU A 366 -13.58 8.43 14.36
C LEU A 366 -12.13 8.96 14.36
N GLU A 367 -11.88 10.15 13.78
CA GLU A 367 -10.57 10.82 13.84
C GLU A 367 -10.21 11.18 15.29
N LEU A 368 -11.13 11.82 16.01
CA LEU A 368 -10.95 12.21 17.41
C LEU A 368 -10.71 10.99 18.30
N PHE A 369 -11.50 9.92 18.14
CA PHE A 369 -11.32 8.67 18.87
C PHE A 369 -9.97 8.01 18.58
N SER A 370 -9.51 8.03 17.32
CA SER A 370 -8.19 7.47 16.95
C SER A 370 -7.06 8.21 17.66
N GLN A 371 -7.16 9.54 17.75
CA GLN A 371 -6.16 10.37 18.42
C GLN A 371 -6.21 10.22 19.96
N LEU A 372 -7.39 10.05 20.55
CA LEU A 372 -7.53 9.71 21.97
C LEU A 372 -6.86 8.37 22.30
N CYS A 373 -7.02 7.35 21.46
CA CYS A 373 -6.36 6.05 21.64
C CYS A 373 -4.84 6.11 21.41
N SER A 374 -4.36 7.09 20.66
CA SER A 374 -2.93 7.28 20.36
C SER A 374 -2.18 8.11 21.39
N LEU A 375 -2.83 8.54 22.49
CA LEU A 375 -2.20 9.28 23.57
C LEU A 375 -1.13 8.43 24.27
N LYS A 376 0.08 8.98 24.43
CA LYS A 376 1.20 8.30 25.11
C LYS A 376 0.86 7.92 26.57
N ILE A 377 0.08 8.75 27.24
CA ILE A 377 -0.38 8.54 28.61
C ILE A 377 -1.88 8.85 28.61
N THR A 378 -2.71 7.83 28.79
CA THR A 378 -4.16 7.99 28.89
C THR A 378 -4.54 8.31 30.35
N PRO A 379 -5.12 9.49 30.63
CA PRO A 379 -5.61 9.83 31.96
C PRO A 379 -6.62 8.78 32.48
N PRO A 380 -6.66 8.50 33.79
CA PRO A 380 -7.56 7.48 34.36
C PRO A 380 -9.04 7.78 34.06
N ILE A 381 -9.42 9.06 34.02
CA ILE A 381 -10.77 9.53 33.68
C ILE A 381 -11.15 9.17 32.22
N LEU A 382 -10.17 9.10 31.31
CA LEU A 382 -10.41 8.66 29.93
C LEU A 382 -10.36 7.13 29.79
N GLN A 383 -9.67 6.42 30.67
CA GLN A 383 -9.58 4.96 30.60
C GLN A 383 -10.95 4.27 30.77
N LYS A 384 -11.83 4.81 31.63
CA LYS A 384 -13.21 4.31 31.80
C LYS A 384 -14.05 4.40 30.51
N HIS A 385 -13.70 5.30 29.60
CA HIS A 385 -14.42 5.55 28.34
C HIS A 385 -13.86 4.80 27.13
N LEU A 386 -12.69 4.19 27.23
CA LEU A 386 -12.08 3.51 26.07
C LEU A 386 -12.94 2.36 25.54
N SER A 387 -13.65 1.65 26.41
CA SER A 387 -14.54 0.55 26.02
C SER A 387 -15.76 1.06 25.24
N THR A 388 -16.42 2.13 25.71
CA THR A 388 -17.57 2.73 25.03
C THR A 388 -17.17 3.32 23.68
N VAL A 389 -16.01 3.97 23.60
CA VAL A 389 -15.41 4.48 22.35
C VAL A 389 -15.12 3.34 21.36
N ALA A 390 -14.50 2.25 21.81
CA ALA A 390 -14.16 1.11 20.96
C ALA A 390 -15.41 0.41 20.40
N LEU A 391 -16.44 0.19 21.23
CA LEU A 391 -17.71 -0.39 20.80
C LEU A 391 -18.44 0.52 19.79
N SER A 392 -18.40 1.83 20.00
CA SER A 392 -18.97 2.81 19.09
C SER A 392 -18.27 2.84 17.72
N ALA A 393 -16.94 2.70 17.71
CA ALA A 393 -16.17 2.57 16.47
C ALA A 393 -16.43 1.22 15.77
N LEU A 394 -16.64 0.13 16.50
CA LEU A 394 -16.94 -1.20 15.95
C LEU A 394 -18.21 -1.19 15.09
N LEU A 395 -19.23 -0.45 15.52
CA LEU A 395 -20.48 -0.24 14.77
C LEU A 395 -20.28 0.46 13.41
N ARG A 396 -19.11 1.06 13.14
CA ARG A 396 -18.77 1.75 11.89
C ARG A 396 -17.92 0.92 10.94
N VAL A 397 -17.47 -0.26 11.35
CA VAL A 397 -16.73 -1.18 10.48
C VAL A 397 -17.62 -1.72 9.35
N THR A 398 -18.93 -1.73 9.55
CA THR A 398 -19.96 -2.12 8.57
C THR A 398 -20.70 -0.93 7.94
N ASP A 399 -20.13 0.28 7.99
CA ASP A 399 -20.78 1.50 7.47
C ASP A 399 -21.03 1.44 5.94
N PRO A 400 -22.14 1.98 5.41
CA PRO A 400 -22.36 2.00 3.96
C PRO A 400 -21.28 2.75 3.17
N LEU A 401 -20.58 3.72 3.77
CA LEU A 401 -19.55 4.49 3.09
C LEU A 401 -18.15 3.90 3.32
N CYS A 402 -17.46 3.57 2.22
CA CYS A 402 -16.09 3.03 2.25
C CYS A 402 -15.09 3.93 3.00
N THR A 403 -15.24 5.26 2.92
CA THR A 403 -14.37 6.22 3.62
C THR A 403 -14.54 6.15 5.14
N VAL A 404 -15.78 5.97 5.62
CA VAL A 404 -16.09 5.79 7.05
C VAL A 404 -15.60 4.42 7.52
N LYS A 405 -15.86 3.35 6.76
CA LYS A 405 -15.33 1.99 7.04
C LYS A 405 -13.81 2.00 7.17
N SER A 406 -13.11 2.56 6.18
CA SER A 406 -11.65 2.67 6.20
C SER A 406 -11.16 3.45 7.41
N LYS A 407 -11.82 4.54 7.79
CA LYS A 407 -11.45 5.30 8.99
C LYS A 407 -11.70 4.52 10.27
N ALA A 408 -12.79 3.74 10.35
CA ALA A 408 -13.05 2.85 11.47
C ALA A 408 -11.99 1.75 11.58
N PHE A 409 -11.57 1.14 10.47
CA PHE A 409 -10.45 0.20 10.47
C PHE A 409 -9.14 0.86 10.89
N ASN A 410 -8.85 2.09 10.46
CA ASN A 410 -7.65 2.81 10.91
C ASN A 410 -7.69 3.08 12.42
N PHE A 411 -8.86 3.38 13.00
CA PHE A 411 -9.03 3.41 14.45
C PHE A 411 -8.62 2.07 15.07
N PHE A 412 -9.13 0.94 14.56
CA PHE A 412 -8.77 -0.38 15.09
C PHE A 412 -7.28 -0.69 14.97
N ALA A 413 -6.61 -0.28 13.90
CA ALA A 413 -5.18 -0.47 13.74
C ALA A 413 -4.37 0.27 14.80
N THR A 414 -4.86 1.43 15.28
CA THR A 414 -4.26 2.12 16.43
C THR A 414 -4.67 1.50 17.76
N PHE A 415 -5.92 1.09 17.90
CA PHE A 415 -6.49 0.54 19.13
C PHE A 415 -5.88 -0.81 19.52
N THR A 416 -5.60 -1.68 18.56
CA THR A 416 -4.97 -2.99 18.79
C THR A 416 -3.57 -2.88 19.36
N ASN A 417 -2.88 -1.75 19.18
CA ASN A 417 -1.59 -1.49 19.81
C ASN A 417 -1.70 -1.07 21.29
N THR A 418 -2.92 -0.85 21.82
CA THR A 418 -3.11 -0.50 23.23
C THR A 418 -3.06 -1.75 24.11
N PRO A 419 -2.52 -1.67 25.35
CA PRO A 419 -2.50 -2.81 26.25
C PRO A 419 -3.92 -3.23 26.60
N ASN A 420 -4.14 -4.55 26.67
CA ASN A 420 -5.42 -5.19 26.97
C ASN A 420 -6.59 -4.70 26.07
N TRP A 421 -6.30 -4.35 24.81
CA TRP A 421 -7.32 -3.88 23.86
C TRP A 421 -8.50 -4.85 23.72
N MET A 422 -8.25 -6.16 23.79
CA MET A 422 -9.29 -7.19 23.77
C MET A 422 -10.25 -7.07 24.97
N GLU A 423 -9.74 -6.78 26.17
CA GLU A 423 -10.57 -6.68 27.38
C GLU A 423 -11.52 -5.48 27.32
N LYS A 424 -11.13 -4.44 26.58
CA LYS A 424 -11.94 -3.24 26.36
C LYS A 424 -13.03 -3.43 25.30
N LEU A 425 -12.97 -4.49 24.50
CA LEU A 425 -13.98 -4.85 23.49
C LEU A 425 -14.96 -5.92 23.96
N VAL A 426 -14.62 -6.66 25.02
CA VAL A 426 -15.46 -7.72 25.57
C VAL A 426 -16.64 -7.10 26.32
N THR A 427 -17.85 -7.48 25.92
CA THR A 427 -19.08 -7.16 26.66
C THR A 427 -19.48 -8.35 27.52
N ASN A 428 -20.35 -8.12 28.53
CA ASN A 428 -20.84 -9.20 29.41
C ASN A 428 -21.60 -10.32 28.65
N GLU A 429 -22.01 -10.07 27.40
CA GLU A 429 -22.77 -10.99 26.55
C GLU A 429 -21.90 -11.79 25.56
N CYS A 430 -20.62 -11.43 25.34
CA CYS A 430 -19.75 -12.02 24.32
C CYS A 430 -18.41 -12.45 24.92
N THR A 431 -17.91 -13.63 24.57
CA THR A 431 -16.58 -14.05 25.02
C THR A 431 -15.45 -13.34 24.25
N LYS A 432 -14.22 -13.41 24.77
CA LYS A 432 -13.00 -12.95 24.07
C LYS A 432 -12.86 -13.63 22.71
N GLU A 433 -13.15 -14.93 22.63
CA GLU A 433 -13.06 -15.72 21.40
C GLU A 433 -14.14 -15.35 20.38
N ASP A 434 -15.36 -15.10 20.84
CA ASP A 434 -16.47 -14.64 19.99
C ASP A 434 -16.15 -13.30 19.32
N THR A 435 -15.64 -12.36 20.12
CA THR A 435 -15.35 -11.00 19.66
C THR A 435 -14.24 -10.97 18.60
N ILE A 436 -13.16 -11.74 18.83
CA ILE A 436 -12.04 -11.80 17.87
C ILE A 436 -12.44 -12.54 16.60
N CYS A 437 -13.21 -13.63 16.69
CA CYS A 437 -13.68 -14.36 15.52
C CYS A 437 -14.62 -13.51 14.65
N ALA A 438 -15.51 -12.73 15.26
CA ALA A 438 -16.36 -11.78 14.53
C ALA A 438 -15.52 -10.72 13.80
N LEU A 439 -14.59 -10.07 14.50
CA LEU A 439 -13.73 -9.04 13.92
C LEU A 439 -12.89 -9.59 12.75
N LEU A 440 -12.29 -10.76 12.92
CA LEU A 440 -11.50 -11.41 11.88
C LEU A 440 -12.36 -11.84 10.67
N GLY A 441 -13.60 -12.28 10.90
CA GLY A 441 -14.56 -12.55 9.83
C GLY A 441 -14.89 -11.31 8.99
N ILE A 442 -15.13 -10.17 9.66
CA ILE A 442 -15.38 -8.89 8.98
C ILE A 442 -14.16 -8.46 8.16
N LEU A 443 -12.96 -8.60 8.72
CA LEU A 443 -11.71 -8.26 8.03
C LEU A 443 -11.51 -9.11 6.77
N GLN A 444 -11.77 -10.42 6.86
CA GLN A 444 -11.67 -11.33 5.72
C GLN A 444 -12.66 -10.96 4.59
N GLU A 445 -13.90 -10.62 4.93
CA GLU A 445 -14.90 -10.19 3.95
C GLU A 445 -14.48 -8.87 3.26
N CYS A 446 -13.99 -7.91 4.05
CA CYS A 446 -13.55 -6.61 3.55
C CYS A 446 -12.29 -6.71 2.67
N ILE A 447 -11.35 -7.59 3.02
CA ILE A 447 -10.15 -7.84 2.22
C ILE A 447 -10.51 -8.43 0.86
N ASN A 448 -11.53 -9.28 0.76
CA ASN A 448 -11.84 -9.95 -0.49
C ASN A 448 -12.81 -9.17 -1.41
N ASN A 449 -13.74 -8.40 -0.85
CA ASN A 449 -14.90 -7.90 -1.60
C ASN A 449 -15.04 -6.37 -1.69
N GLU A 450 -14.17 -5.58 -1.04
CA GLU A 450 -14.34 -4.13 -0.96
C GLU A 450 -13.35 -3.34 -1.83
N LYS A 451 -13.55 -2.02 -1.90
CA LYS A 451 -12.66 -1.08 -2.60
C LYS A 451 -11.26 -1.06 -1.99
N PHE A 452 -10.27 -0.67 -2.81
CA PHE A 452 -8.85 -0.57 -2.44
C PHE A 452 -8.60 0.06 -1.06
N VAL A 453 -9.21 1.21 -0.79
CA VAL A 453 -9.01 1.97 0.46
C VAL A 453 -9.44 1.16 1.70
N VAL A 454 -10.51 0.36 1.59
CA VAL A 454 -11.00 -0.50 2.66
C VAL A 454 -10.12 -1.75 2.80
N ARG A 455 -9.74 -2.40 1.69
CA ARG A 455 -8.80 -3.53 1.70
C ARG A 455 -7.49 -3.17 2.39
N ARG A 456 -6.95 -2.00 2.07
CA ARG A 456 -5.73 -1.44 2.69
C ARG A 456 -5.88 -1.32 4.21
N SER A 457 -6.93 -0.65 4.67
CA SER A 457 -7.14 -0.45 6.11
C SER A 457 -7.43 -1.76 6.85
N ALA A 458 -8.22 -2.66 6.25
CA ALA A 458 -8.49 -3.98 6.83
C ALA A 458 -7.22 -4.83 6.94
N LEU A 459 -6.36 -4.83 5.91
CA LEU A 459 -5.08 -5.54 5.93
C LEU A 459 -4.16 -5.01 7.03
N ASN A 460 -4.12 -3.70 7.27
CA ASN A 460 -3.36 -3.10 8.38
C ASN A 460 -3.84 -3.60 9.75
N VAL A 461 -5.15 -3.63 9.98
CA VAL A 461 -5.74 -4.16 11.23
C VAL A 461 -5.40 -5.63 11.38
N LEU A 462 -5.62 -6.43 10.34
CA LEU A 462 -5.34 -7.86 10.36
C LEU A 462 -3.86 -8.12 10.68
N THR A 463 -2.97 -7.33 10.10
CA THR A 463 -1.52 -7.39 10.37
C THR A 463 -1.20 -7.10 11.83
N SER A 464 -1.82 -6.06 12.42
CA SER A 464 -1.61 -5.74 13.84
C SER A 464 -2.09 -6.87 14.75
N ILE A 465 -3.26 -7.45 14.49
CA ILE A 465 -3.83 -8.54 15.29
C ILE A 465 -2.97 -9.82 15.18
N LEU A 466 -2.57 -10.22 13.97
CA LEU A 466 -1.79 -11.45 13.76
C LEU A 466 -0.37 -11.35 14.28
N ARG A 467 0.18 -10.14 14.32
CA ARG A 467 1.52 -9.85 14.85
C ARG A 467 1.61 -10.06 16.35
N ASP A 468 0.53 -9.88 17.10
CA ASP A 468 0.56 -10.02 18.56
C ASP A 468 0.19 -11.44 19.00
N ASP A 469 0.65 -11.84 20.20
CA ASP A 469 0.48 -13.19 20.73
C ASP A 469 -0.91 -13.39 21.33
N VAL A 470 -1.93 -13.37 20.47
CA VAL A 470 -3.29 -13.76 20.85
C VAL A 470 -3.50 -15.24 20.54
N SER A 471 -4.07 -15.98 21.49
CA SER A 471 -4.31 -17.42 21.42
C SER A 471 -5.47 -17.76 20.48
N PHE A 472 -5.24 -17.74 19.17
CA PHE A 472 -6.17 -18.27 18.16
C PHE A 472 -5.43 -18.82 16.94
N ASN A 473 -6.13 -19.56 16.08
CA ASN A 473 -5.54 -20.14 14.87
C ASN A 473 -5.26 -19.05 13.82
N LYS A 474 -4.00 -18.59 13.76
CA LYS A 474 -3.53 -17.57 12.80
C LYS A 474 -3.45 -18.09 11.35
N LYS A 475 -3.32 -19.40 11.13
CA LYS A 475 -3.01 -19.99 9.81
C LYS A 475 -4.07 -19.69 8.75
N THR A 476 -5.35 -19.71 9.11
CA THR A 476 -6.45 -19.40 8.18
C THR A 476 -6.33 -17.97 7.64
N TYR A 477 -6.01 -17.01 8.50
CA TYR A 477 -5.95 -15.60 8.14
C TYR A 477 -4.65 -15.21 7.44
N LEU A 478 -3.55 -15.92 7.73
CA LEU A 478 -2.30 -15.76 6.98
C LEU A 478 -2.47 -16.13 5.51
N LYS A 479 -3.29 -17.14 5.20
CA LYS A 479 -3.62 -17.48 3.80
C LYS A 479 -4.34 -16.36 3.07
N GLU A 480 -5.17 -15.57 3.76
CA GLU A 480 -5.81 -14.39 3.18
C GLU A 480 -4.77 -13.32 2.81
N ILE A 481 -3.74 -13.11 3.64
CA ILE A 481 -2.62 -12.20 3.32
C ILE A 481 -1.79 -12.74 2.14
N VAL A 482 -1.55 -14.05 2.09
CA VAL A 482 -0.90 -14.70 0.93
C VAL A 482 -1.72 -14.48 -0.35
N GLN A 483 -3.04 -14.54 -0.28
CA GLN A 483 -3.90 -14.22 -1.42
C GLN A 483 -3.79 -12.73 -1.81
N CYS A 484 -3.67 -11.82 -0.85
CA CYS A 484 -3.42 -10.39 -1.10
C CYS A 484 -2.08 -10.10 -1.79
N CYS A 485 -1.11 -11.00 -1.67
CA CYS A 485 0.12 -10.94 -2.46
C CYS A 485 -0.17 -11.03 -3.96
N ARG A 486 -1.34 -11.50 -4.38
CA ARG A 486 -1.77 -11.57 -5.79
C ARG A 486 -2.86 -10.54 -6.12
N ASP A 487 -3.04 -9.50 -5.29
CA ASP A 487 -4.02 -8.44 -5.53
C ASP A 487 -3.70 -7.65 -6.81
N VAL A 488 -4.74 -7.14 -7.47
CA VAL A 488 -4.63 -6.30 -8.67
C VAL A 488 -3.82 -5.03 -8.42
N SER A 489 -3.91 -4.45 -7.21
CA SER A 489 -3.21 -3.23 -6.82
C SER A 489 -1.78 -3.55 -6.36
N PRO A 490 -0.75 -2.95 -7.00
CA PRO A 490 0.63 -3.04 -6.54
C PRO A 490 0.85 -2.59 -5.09
N PHE A 491 0.06 -1.62 -4.62
CA PHE A 491 0.16 -1.12 -3.26
C PHE A 491 -0.23 -2.19 -2.23
N ILE A 492 -1.32 -2.94 -2.48
CA ILE A 492 -1.76 -4.03 -1.60
C ILE A 492 -0.75 -5.19 -1.63
N ARG A 493 -0.15 -5.49 -2.79
CA ARG A 493 0.93 -6.49 -2.87
C ARG A 493 2.13 -6.09 -2.01
N LYS A 494 2.60 -4.83 -2.11
CA LYS A 494 3.69 -4.29 -1.26
C LYS A 494 3.33 -4.36 0.23
N LEU A 495 2.11 -3.97 0.58
CA LEU A 495 1.64 -4.01 1.97
C LEU A 495 1.61 -5.45 2.51
N SER A 496 1.21 -6.42 1.67
CA SER A 496 1.15 -7.83 2.05
C SER A 496 2.54 -8.44 2.27
N VAL A 497 3.53 -8.03 1.47
CA VAL A 497 4.94 -8.36 1.72
C VAL A 497 5.38 -7.84 3.08
N ASP A 498 5.06 -6.58 3.41
CA ASP A 498 5.36 -5.99 4.72
C ASP A 498 4.68 -6.73 5.87
N SER A 499 3.41 -7.10 5.69
CA SER A 499 2.62 -7.83 6.68
C SER A 499 3.21 -9.20 6.98
N LEU A 500 3.46 -10.02 5.95
CA LEU A 500 4.04 -11.36 6.11
C LEU A 500 5.44 -11.30 6.71
N SER A 501 6.25 -10.33 6.30
CA SER A 501 7.61 -10.15 6.84
C SER A 501 7.58 -9.84 8.33
N GLN A 502 6.73 -8.89 8.75
CA GLN A 502 6.62 -8.50 10.15
C GLN A 502 6.06 -9.63 11.03
N ILE A 503 5.11 -10.41 10.52
CA ILE A 503 4.57 -11.57 11.24
C ILE A 503 5.62 -12.68 11.36
N TYR A 504 6.33 -12.99 10.27
CA TYR A 504 7.38 -14.01 10.28
C TYR A 504 8.52 -13.68 11.24
N LEU A 505 8.96 -12.42 11.30
CA LEU A 505 10.02 -11.97 12.20
C LEU A 505 9.66 -12.15 13.69
N LYS A 506 8.36 -12.08 14.04
CA LYS A 506 7.88 -12.36 15.41
C LYS A 506 7.56 -13.85 15.64
N SER A 507 6.99 -14.54 14.66
CA SER A 507 6.53 -15.92 14.75
C SER A 507 7.11 -16.77 13.60
N PRO A 508 8.33 -17.32 13.77
CA PRO A 508 9.05 -18.02 12.70
C PRO A 508 8.43 -19.35 12.24
N ASP A 509 7.42 -19.85 12.96
CA ASP A 509 6.71 -21.08 12.60
C ASP A 509 5.91 -20.94 11.29
N PHE A 510 5.50 -19.71 10.93
CA PHE A 510 4.75 -19.41 9.70
C PHE A 510 5.65 -19.17 8.47
N HIS A 511 6.76 -19.89 8.40
CA HIS A 511 7.71 -19.84 7.29
C HIS A 511 7.09 -20.32 5.95
N GLU A 512 6.15 -21.27 5.97
CA GLU A 512 5.45 -21.75 4.78
C GLU A 512 4.68 -20.62 4.08
N GLU A 513 3.88 -19.87 4.85
CA GLU A 513 3.07 -18.76 4.35
C GLU A 513 3.95 -17.59 3.88
N TYR A 514 5.07 -17.34 4.58
CA TYR A 514 6.07 -16.36 4.14
C TYR A 514 6.64 -16.72 2.76
N ILE A 515 7.06 -17.98 2.57
CA ILE A 515 7.64 -18.45 1.31
C ILE A 515 6.59 -18.41 0.18
N GLU A 516 5.39 -18.94 0.43
CA GLU A 516 4.30 -19.00 -0.54
C GLU A 516 3.88 -17.61 -1.05
N GLY A 517 3.85 -16.61 -0.17
CA GLY A 517 3.48 -15.24 -0.52
C GLY A 517 4.59 -14.44 -1.21
N ILE A 518 5.82 -14.46 -0.66
CA ILE A 518 6.87 -13.49 -1.03
C ILE A 518 7.79 -13.99 -2.15
N PHE A 519 8.14 -15.27 -2.20
CA PHE A 519 9.08 -15.77 -3.22
C PHE A 519 8.57 -15.56 -4.65
N PRO A 520 7.29 -15.81 -4.97
CA PRO A 520 6.74 -15.47 -6.29
C PRO A 520 6.86 -13.99 -6.65
N LEU A 521 6.71 -13.09 -5.66
CA LEU A 521 6.78 -11.64 -5.87
C LEU A 521 8.19 -11.13 -6.18
N THR A 522 9.24 -11.92 -5.90
CA THR A 522 10.60 -11.60 -6.37
C THR A 522 10.71 -11.60 -7.89
N ALA A 523 9.71 -12.15 -8.60
CA ALA A 523 9.59 -12.15 -10.05
C ALA A 523 8.37 -11.36 -10.55
N ASP A 524 7.78 -10.46 -9.74
CA ASP A 524 6.61 -9.64 -10.11
C ASP A 524 6.90 -8.76 -11.35
N ASN A 525 5.84 -8.50 -12.13
CA ASN A 525 5.88 -7.64 -13.31
C ASN A 525 6.06 -6.16 -12.95
N GLU A 526 5.58 -5.77 -11.78
CA GLU A 526 5.70 -4.42 -11.25
C GLU A 526 7.02 -4.26 -10.48
N ALA A 527 7.92 -3.45 -11.00
CA ALA A 527 9.29 -3.31 -10.48
C ALA A 527 9.29 -2.87 -9.00
N SER A 528 8.36 -1.99 -8.60
CA SER A 528 8.26 -1.52 -7.21
C SER A 528 7.85 -2.62 -6.23
N VAL A 529 7.03 -3.59 -6.65
CA VAL A 529 6.65 -4.76 -5.83
C VAL A 529 7.81 -5.75 -5.76
N GLN A 530 8.45 -6.02 -6.91
CA GLN A 530 9.61 -6.89 -6.98
C GLN A 530 10.76 -6.42 -6.08
N GLU A 531 11.08 -5.12 -6.13
CA GLU A 531 12.10 -4.50 -5.27
C GLU A 531 11.76 -4.72 -3.78
N LYS A 532 10.50 -4.48 -3.40
CA LYS A 532 10.04 -4.66 -2.02
C LYS A 532 10.15 -6.11 -1.55
N ALA A 533 9.78 -7.07 -2.40
CA ALA A 533 9.92 -8.50 -2.10
C ALA A 533 11.39 -8.91 -1.94
N LEU A 534 12.29 -8.42 -2.80
CA LEU A 534 13.74 -8.69 -2.69
C LEU A 534 14.33 -8.07 -1.42
N CYS A 535 13.94 -6.85 -1.05
CA CYS A 535 14.33 -6.23 0.21
C CYS A 535 13.87 -7.05 1.42
N SER A 536 12.63 -7.55 1.40
CA SER A 536 12.13 -8.46 2.45
C SER A 536 12.98 -9.72 2.56
N VAL A 537 13.25 -10.41 1.44
CA VAL A 537 14.08 -11.64 1.44
C VAL A 537 15.49 -11.35 1.94
N LYS A 538 16.09 -10.22 1.54
CA LYS A 538 17.40 -9.80 2.06
C LYS A 538 17.35 -9.63 3.58
N GLU A 539 16.36 -8.93 4.11
CA GLU A 539 16.24 -8.67 5.54
C GLU A 539 15.97 -9.94 6.37
N THR A 540 14.98 -10.73 5.98
CA THR A 540 14.51 -11.90 6.76
C THR A 540 15.44 -13.10 6.63
N VAL A 541 16.17 -13.22 5.52
CA VAL A 541 17.06 -14.35 5.24
C VAL A 541 18.52 -13.96 5.42
N PHE A 542 19.06 -13.09 4.56
CA PHE A 542 20.50 -12.87 4.46
C PHE A 542 21.04 -12.01 5.60
N ASN A 543 20.34 -10.92 5.94
CA ASN A 543 20.70 -10.06 7.05
C ASN A 543 20.50 -10.80 8.40
N ALA A 544 19.46 -11.64 8.50
CA ALA A 544 19.25 -12.51 9.66
C ALA A 544 20.38 -13.53 9.85
N ILE A 545 20.87 -14.16 8.77
CA ILE A 545 22.06 -15.05 8.81
C ILE A 545 23.31 -14.29 9.25
N ALA A 546 23.45 -13.04 8.82
CA ALA A 546 24.59 -12.20 9.18
C ALA A 546 24.53 -11.67 10.62
N THR A 547 23.36 -11.70 11.26
CA THR A 547 23.13 -11.14 12.59
C THR A 547 23.18 -12.22 13.66
N LYS A 548 24.12 -12.10 14.61
CA LYS A 548 24.25 -13.05 15.73
C LYS A 548 22.93 -13.19 16.49
N GLY A 549 22.51 -14.43 16.72
CA GLY A 549 21.27 -14.77 17.45
C GLY A 549 19.99 -14.76 16.61
N ARG A 550 20.03 -14.33 15.34
CA ARG A 550 18.89 -14.38 14.40
C ARG A 550 19.08 -15.35 13.23
N GLU A 551 20.24 -15.99 13.15
CA GLU A 551 20.64 -16.89 12.07
C GLU A 551 19.64 -18.02 11.79
N ARG A 552 18.96 -18.53 12.84
CA ARG A 552 17.94 -19.57 12.72
C ARG A 552 16.77 -19.16 11.82
N LEU A 553 16.43 -17.87 11.73
CA LEU A 553 15.34 -17.37 10.89
C LEU A 553 15.65 -17.64 9.41
N GLY A 554 16.77 -17.10 8.91
CA GLY A 554 17.13 -17.26 7.50
C GLY A 554 17.37 -18.72 7.10
N TRP A 555 18.02 -19.51 7.96
CA TRP A 555 18.20 -20.94 7.68
C TRP A 555 16.88 -21.72 7.70
N LYS A 556 15.90 -21.31 8.51
CA LYS A 556 14.57 -21.94 8.52
C LYS A 556 13.84 -21.70 7.20
N VAL A 557 13.96 -20.53 6.59
CA VAL A 557 13.40 -20.27 5.25
C VAL A 557 14.11 -21.12 4.19
N LEU A 558 15.44 -21.04 4.12
CA LEU A 558 16.23 -21.71 3.08
C LEU A 558 16.12 -23.24 3.12
N SER A 559 15.98 -23.84 4.31
CA SER A 559 15.82 -25.29 4.46
C SER A 559 14.43 -25.83 4.08
N ASN A 560 13.41 -24.96 3.97
CA ASN A 560 12.02 -25.35 3.75
C ASN A 560 11.44 -24.78 2.43
N LEU A 561 12.28 -24.44 1.45
CA LEU A 561 11.83 -23.85 0.18
C LEU A 561 10.97 -24.81 -0.67
N GLY A 562 11.18 -26.12 -0.58
CA GLY A 562 10.40 -27.10 -1.36
C GLY A 562 10.41 -26.80 -2.88
N SER A 563 9.22 -26.59 -3.48
CA SER A 563 9.08 -26.22 -4.90
C SER A 563 9.56 -24.79 -5.22
N TYR A 564 9.61 -23.90 -4.23
CA TYR A 564 10.05 -22.50 -4.39
C TYR A 564 11.56 -22.34 -4.50
N ASP A 565 12.33 -23.42 -4.34
CA ASP A 565 13.77 -23.44 -4.57
C ASP A 565 14.16 -23.01 -6.00
N SER A 566 13.24 -23.20 -6.96
CA SER A 566 13.39 -22.78 -8.35
C SER A 566 13.56 -21.26 -8.54
N PHE A 567 13.12 -20.43 -7.58
CA PHE A 567 13.27 -18.97 -7.62
C PHE A 567 14.65 -18.51 -7.15
N LEU A 568 15.36 -19.33 -6.37
CA LEU A 568 16.61 -18.95 -5.71
C LEU A 568 17.72 -18.51 -6.70
N PRO A 569 17.92 -19.15 -7.87
CA PRO A 569 18.90 -18.69 -8.85
C PRO A 569 18.63 -17.27 -9.37
N GLU A 570 17.38 -16.93 -9.71
CA GLU A 570 17.00 -15.59 -10.20
C GLU A 570 17.16 -14.53 -9.07
N ILE A 571 16.82 -14.90 -7.83
CA ILE A 571 17.02 -14.04 -6.66
C ILE A 571 18.51 -13.75 -6.46
N CYS A 572 19.36 -14.80 -6.49
CA CYS A 572 20.82 -14.65 -6.38
C CYS A 572 21.40 -13.79 -7.52
N GLU A 573 20.94 -13.98 -8.76
CA GLU A 573 21.33 -13.13 -9.89
C GLU A 573 21.02 -11.66 -9.61
N LYS A 574 19.81 -11.35 -9.12
CA LYS A 574 19.40 -9.96 -8.80
C LYS A 574 20.24 -9.36 -7.68
N PHE A 575 20.51 -10.12 -6.62
CA PHE A 575 21.39 -9.68 -5.53
C PHE A 575 22.83 -9.39 -5.96
N CYS A 576 23.30 -10.02 -7.04
CA CYS A 576 24.63 -9.81 -7.60
C CYS A 576 24.76 -8.57 -8.48
N ARG A 577 23.66 -7.92 -8.90
CA ARG A 577 23.68 -6.78 -9.85
C ARG A 577 24.16 -5.44 -9.26
N ASN A 578 24.79 -5.43 -8.07
CA ASN A 578 25.28 -4.22 -7.37
C ASN A 578 24.20 -3.12 -7.23
N ASP A 579 22.97 -3.51 -6.91
CA ASP A 579 21.93 -2.56 -6.56
C ASP A 579 22.10 -2.11 -5.09
N ALA A 580 22.10 -0.80 -4.84
CA ALA A 580 22.28 -0.25 -3.49
C ALA A 580 21.15 -0.67 -2.53
N LYS A 581 19.95 -0.96 -3.06
CA LYS A 581 18.76 -1.21 -2.23
C LYS A 581 18.71 -2.63 -1.68
N TYR A 582 18.91 -3.63 -2.53
CA TYR A 582 18.79 -5.05 -2.18
C TYR A 582 20.03 -5.89 -2.49
N GLY A 583 21.12 -5.31 -2.99
CA GLY A 583 22.36 -6.04 -3.23
C GLY A 583 22.96 -6.61 -1.94
N LEU A 584 23.60 -7.78 -2.03
CA LEU A 584 24.25 -8.40 -0.89
C LEU A 584 25.55 -7.68 -0.53
N THR A 585 25.71 -7.42 0.76
CA THR A 585 26.90 -6.80 1.34
C THR A 585 28.03 -7.83 1.53
N PRO A 586 29.30 -7.39 1.58
CA PRO A 586 30.43 -8.27 1.90
C PRO A 586 30.31 -8.97 3.25
N HIS A 587 29.58 -8.37 4.21
CA HIS A 587 29.32 -8.94 5.53
C HIS A 587 28.36 -10.13 5.46
N GLU A 588 27.25 -10.00 4.74
CA GLU A 588 26.30 -11.11 4.51
C GLU A 588 26.98 -12.27 3.79
N ILE A 589 27.78 -11.99 2.76
CA ILE A 589 28.56 -13.02 2.05
C ILE A 589 29.56 -13.71 3.00
N ARG A 590 30.16 -13.00 3.95
CA ARG A 590 31.07 -13.59 4.95
C ARG A 590 30.31 -14.52 5.90
N ALA A 591 29.14 -14.12 6.37
CA ALA A 591 28.33 -14.94 7.27
C ALA A 591 27.92 -16.29 6.63
N ILE A 592 27.56 -16.28 5.33
CA ILE A 592 27.28 -17.53 4.60
C ILE A 592 28.53 -18.41 4.50
N LYS A 593 29.72 -17.81 4.33
CA LYS A 593 31.00 -18.55 4.31
C LYS A 593 31.34 -19.16 5.67
N ASP A 594 31.10 -18.43 6.74
CA ASP A 594 31.36 -18.91 8.11
C ASP A 594 30.41 -20.06 8.47
N ALA A 595 29.22 -20.11 7.86
CA ALA A 595 28.24 -21.18 8.03
C ALA A 595 28.60 -22.50 7.30
N LEU A 596 29.71 -22.56 6.56
CA LEU A 596 30.15 -23.78 5.85
C LEU A 596 30.56 -24.91 6.80
N ASP A 597 30.94 -24.60 8.04
CA ASP A 597 31.29 -25.56 9.09
C ASP A 597 30.14 -25.79 10.10
N SER A 598 28.93 -25.31 9.77
CA SER A 598 27.74 -25.37 10.61
C SER A 598 26.80 -26.52 10.20
N PRO A 599 25.76 -26.88 10.98
CA PRO A 599 24.75 -27.86 10.55
C PRO A 599 23.99 -27.43 9.29
N HIS A 600 24.11 -26.16 8.87
CA HIS A 600 23.49 -25.62 7.65
C HIS A 600 24.44 -25.64 6.44
N ALA A 601 25.59 -26.32 6.53
CA ALA A 601 26.63 -26.36 5.50
C ALA A 601 26.08 -26.65 4.10
N SER A 602 25.24 -27.68 3.93
CA SER A 602 24.69 -28.07 2.62
C SER A 602 23.92 -26.92 1.94
N THR A 603 23.01 -26.26 2.67
CA THR A 603 22.27 -25.08 2.21
C THR A 603 23.19 -23.89 1.92
N ALA A 604 24.23 -23.69 2.74
CA ALA A 604 25.21 -22.62 2.53
C ALA A 604 26.02 -22.83 1.24
N TRP A 605 26.46 -24.07 0.97
CA TRP A 605 27.13 -24.44 -0.27
C TRP A 605 26.26 -24.21 -1.50
N LYS A 606 24.97 -24.54 -1.41
CA LYS A 606 24.00 -24.32 -2.49
C LYS A 606 23.83 -22.83 -2.83
N VAL A 607 23.63 -21.98 -1.82
CA VAL A 607 23.50 -20.52 -2.01
C VAL A 607 24.78 -19.93 -2.59
N LEU A 608 25.94 -20.32 -2.07
CA LEU A 608 27.24 -19.86 -2.58
C LEU A 608 27.49 -20.32 -4.01
N CYS A 609 27.04 -21.52 -4.38
CA CYS A 609 27.12 -22.04 -5.75
C CYS A 609 26.41 -21.09 -6.73
N TYR A 610 25.15 -20.75 -6.47
CA TYR A 610 24.38 -19.83 -7.32
C TYR A 610 24.97 -18.41 -7.36
N LEU A 611 25.42 -17.89 -6.21
CA LEU A 611 26.10 -16.58 -6.19
C LEU A 611 27.41 -16.59 -7.00
N SER A 612 28.13 -17.72 -7.03
CA SER A 612 29.39 -17.87 -7.77
C SER A 612 29.23 -17.83 -9.29
N GLU A 613 28.03 -18.11 -9.81
CA GLU A 613 27.75 -18.02 -11.24
C GLU A 613 27.74 -16.57 -11.74
N HIS A 614 27.39 -15.64 -10.86
CA HIS A 614 27.21 -14.23 -11.20
C HIS A 614 28.30 -13.32 -10.60
N THR A 615 29.03 -13.78 -9.58
CA THR A 615 30.09 -12.99 -8.91
C THR A 615 31.32 -13.81 -8.56
N GLN A 616 32.50 -13.16 -8.56
CA GLN A 616 33.72 -13.81 -8.08
C GLN A 616 33.78 -13.86 -6.56
N ILE A 617 33.42 -15.02 -6.00
CA ILE A 617 33.57 -15.28 -4.58
C ILE A 617 35.01 -15.73 -4.32
N LYS A 618 35.86 -14.80 -3.87
CA LYS A 618 37.19 -15.13 -3.34
C LYS A 618 37.02 -15.88 -2.02
N THR A 619 37.18 -17.19 -2.05
CA THR A 619 37.17 -18.06 -0.86
C THR A 619 38.28 -19.08 -0.94
N THR A 620 38.78 -19.47 0.24
CA THR A 620 39.75 -20.55 0.41
C THR A 620 39.07 -21.93 0.31
N ILE A 621 38.28 -22.13 -0.75
CA ILE A 621 37.48 -23.35 -1.02
C ILE A 621 38.37 -24.62 -1.05
N GLU A 622 39.65 -24.43 -1.38
CA GLU A 622 40.67 -25.50 -1.43
C GLU A 622 40.98 -26.13 -0.05
N ARG A 623 40.83 -25.38 1.07
CA ARG A 623 41.25 -25.85 2.41
C ARG A 623 40.24 -26.75 3.12
N ILE A 624 39.00 -26.83 2.63
CA ILE A 624 37.94 -27.62 3.28
C ILE A 624 38.09 -29.10 2.86
N GLU A 625 38.23 -29.99 3.84
CA GLU A 625 38.40 -31.43 3.62
C GLU A 625 37.15 -32.04 2.97
N ALA A 626 37.35 -32.75 1.84
CA ALA A 626 36.28 -33.42 1.10
C ALA A 626 35.53 -34.48 1.92
N SER A 627 36.16 -35.04 2.96
CA SER A 627 35.60 -36.09 3.82
C SER A 627 34.51 -35.63 4.79
N LYS A 628 34.34 -34.31 4.99
CA LYS A 628 33.35 -33.72 5.92
C LYS A 628 32.07 -33.25 5.22
N LEU A 629 32.02 -33.29 3.90
CA LEU A 629 30.94 -32.75 3.07
C LEU A 629 30.01 -33.89 2.64
N ASP A 630 28.71 -33.60 2.55
CA ASP A 630 27.79 -34.49 1.86
C ASP A 630 28.02 -34.42 0.33
N GLU A 631 27.46 -35.38 -0.41
CA GLU A 631 27.68 -35.49 -1.86
C GLU A 631 27.20 -34.24 -2.61
N GLU A 632 26.09 -33.62 -2.16
CA GLU A 632 25.52 -32.40 -2.75
C GLU A 632 26.40 -31.17 -2.51
N ALA A 633 26.90 -30.96 -1.29
CA ALA A 633 27.84 -29.89 -0.97
C ALA A 633 29.18 -30.07 -1.68
N GLN A 634 29.63 -31.32 -1.83
CA GLN A 634 30.85 -31.63 -2.57
C GLN A 634 30.70 -31.29 -4.06
N CYS A 635 29.54 -31.55 -4.67
CA CYS A 635 29.25 -31.13 -6.04
C CYS A 635 29.20 -29.60 -6.17
N CYS A 636 28.50 -28.91 -5.26
CA CYS A 636 28.47 -27.44 -5.22
C CYS A 636 29.88 -26.85 -5.09
N ARG A 637 30.73 -27.44 -4.24
CA ARG A 637 32.13 -27.07 -4.08
C ARG A 637 32.91 -27.21 -5.40
N LEU A 638 32.73 -28.30 -6.14
CA LEU A 638 33.37 -28.51 -7.44
C LEU A 638 32.92 -27.50 -8.48
N ILE A 639 31.62 -27.17 -8.55
CA ILE A 639 31.09 -26.14 -9.46
C ILE A 639 31.72 -24.77 -9.15
N MET A 640 31.81 -24.41 -7.87
CA MET A 640 32.48 -23.17 -7.46
C MET A 640 33.97 -23.15 -7.82
N LEU A 641 34.67 -24.29 -7.68
CA LEU A 641 36.06 -24.43 -8.08
C LEU A 641 36.23 -24.32 -9.61
N ALA A 642 35.30 -24.86 -10.40
CA ALA A 642 35.29 -24.70 -11.86
C ALA A 642 35.17 -23.22 -12.28
N ASN A 643 34.50 -22.38 -11.47
CA ASN A 643 34.37 -20.94 -11.72
C ASN A 643 35.64 -20.14 -11.39
N GLN A 644 36.64 -20.74 -10.73
CA GLN A 644 37.91 -20.07 -10.41
C GLN A 644 38.85 -19.98 -11.63
N ARG A 645 39.77 -18.99 -11.59
CA ARG A 645 40.76 -18.76 -12.68
C ARG A 645 42.00 -19.66 -12.59
N LYS A 646 42.35 -20.14 -11.38
CA LYS A 646 43.53 -20.97 -11.12
C LYS A 646 43.23 -21.90 -9.94
N LEU A 647 43.69 -23.15 -10.05
CA LEU A 647 43.58 -24.19 -9.03
C LEU A 647 44.98 -24.68 -8.62
N SER A 648 45.12 -25.11 -7.37
CA SER A 648 46.35 -25.74 -6.87
C SER A 648 46.60 -27.10 -7.53
N ARG A 649 47.88 -27.38 -7.85
CA ARG A 649 48.31 -28.65 -8.47
C ARG A 649 47.98 -29.88 -7.62
N GLN A 650 48.02 -29.73 -6.30
CA GLN A 650 47.65 -30.78 -5.34
C GLN A 650 46.17 -31.18 -5.45
N LEU A 651 45.27 -30.23 -5.69
CA LEU A 651 43.85 -30.52 -5.86
C LEU A 651 43.58 -31.26 -7.18
N ILE A 652 44.25 -30.86 -8.27
CA ILE A 652 44.18 -31.54 -9.57
C ILE A 652 44.66 -33.00 -9.45
N GLU A 653 45.79 -33.23 -8.79
CA GLU A 653 46.31 -34.57 -8.53
C GLU A 653 45.33 -35.39 -7.67
N SER A 654 44.73 -34.79 -6.64
CA SER A 654 43.72 -35.46 -5.81
C SER A 654 42.42 -35.80 -6.55
N LEU A 655 42.01 -35.00 -7.54
CA LEU A 655 40.85 -35.30 -8.37
C LEU A 655 41.16 -36.46 -9.32
N LEU A 656 42.34 -36.44 -9.95
CA LEU A 656 42.80 -37.52 -10.83
C LEU A 656 42.92 -38.85 -10.09
N THR A 657 43.49 -38.87 -8.88
CA THR A 657 43.56 -40.10 -8.07
C THR A 657 42.18 -40.61 -7.67
N ASN A 658 41.27 -39.72 -7.28
CA ASN A 658 39.88 -40.11 -7.01
C ASN A 658 39.17 -40.68 -8.25
N LEU A 659 39.44 -40.18 -9.45
CA LEU A 659 38.86 -40.72 -10.70
C LEU A 659 39.38 -42.12 -11.04
N THR A 660 40.67 -42.39 -10.77
CA THR A 660 41.31 -43.67 -11.05
C THR A 660 41.04 -44.73 -10.00
N GLU A 661 41.20 -44.40 -8.72
CA GLU A 661 41.31 -45.38 -7.63
C GLU A 661 39.99 -45.63 -6.89
N ASN A 662 39.02 -44.72 -6.98
CA ASN A 662 37.78 -44.88 -6.23
C ASN A 662 36.82 -45.85 -6.95
N GLU A 663 36.49 -46.95 -6.25
CA GLU A 663 35.61 -48.02 -6.73
C GLU A 663 34.12 -47.68 -6.57
N ARG A 664 33.77 -46.59 -5.86
CA ARG A 664 32.38 -46.15 -5.64
C ARG A 664 32.23 -44.65 -5.86
N ILE A 665 32.31 -44.25 -7.12
CA ILE A 665 32.15 -42.84 -7.52
C ILE A 665 30.69 -42.59 -7.93
N GLY A 666 30.04 -41.63 -7.28
CA GLY A 666 28.75 -41.11 -7.70
C GLY A 666 28.84 -40.38 -9.04
N TYR A 667 27.82 -40.51 -9.89
CA TYR A 667 27.83 -39.90 -11.22
C TYR A 667 28.07 -38.38 -11.18
N GLN A 668 27.41 -37.67 -10.27
CA GLN A 668 27.41 -36.21 -10.25
C GLN A 668 28.81 -35.69 -9.87
N PHE A 669 29.43 -36.31 -8.87
CA PHE A 669 30.82 -36.04 -8.52
C PHE A 669 31.79 -36.32 -9.69
N LEU A 670 31.59 -37.43 -10.43
CA LEU A 670 32.41 -37.74 -11.62
C LEU A 670 32.28 -36.63 -12.67
N ASN A 671 31.05 -36.23 -12.98
CA ASN A 671 30.77 -35.23 -13.99
C ASN A 671 31.39 -33.88 -13.63
N GLU A 672 31.18 -33.40 -12.40
CA GLU A 672 31.74 -32.13 -11.95
C GLU A 672 33.27 -32.16 -11.92
N SER A 673 33.87 -33.27 -11.48
CA SER A 673 35.33 -33.44 -11.48
C SER A 673 35.90 -33.37 -12.89
N CYS A 674 35.26 -34.03 -13.87
CA CYS A 674 35.69 -33.96 -15.26
C CYS A 674 35.45 -32.57 -15.87
N THR A 675 34.42 -31.85 -15.44
CA THR A 675 34.14 -30.47 -15.86
C THR A 675 35.22 -29.49 -15.35
N VAL A 676 35.63 -29.63 -14.08
CA VAL A 676 36.75 -28.86 -13.50
C VAL A 676 38.04 -29.12 -14.27
N LEU A 677 38.38 -30.40 -14.49
CA LEU A 677 39.60 -30.79 -15.19
C LEU A 677 39.60 -30.34 -16.64
N LEU A 678 38.47 -30.41 -17.34
CA LEU A 678 38.36 -29.94 -18.72
C LEU A 678 38.67 -28.44 -18.86
N LYS A 679 38.37 -27.62 -17.85
CA LYS A 679 38.65 -26.18 -17.88
C LYS A 679 40.10 -25.84 -17.52
N MET A 680 40.79 -26.71 -16.78
CA MET A 680 42.05 -26.39 -16.10
C MET A 680 43.26 -27.22 -16.59
N ASP A 681 43.06 -28.51 -16.86
CA ASP A 681 44.10 -29.45 -17.30
C ASP A 681 43.50 -30.54 -18.22
N VAL A 682 43.25 -30.14 -19.48
CA VAL A 682 42.72 -31.03 -20.53
C VAL A 682 43.67 -32.20 -20.79
N VAL A 683 44.98 -31.97 -20.74
CA VAL A 683 46.00 -32.98 -21.12
C VAL A 683 45.98 -34.16 -20.17
N SER A 684 45.90 -33.92 -18.85
CA SER A 684 45.82 -35.01 -17.87
C SER A 684 44.48 -35.75 -17.95
N LEU A 685 43.39 -35.03 -18.24
CA LEU A 685 42.07 -35.63 -18.44
C LEU A 685 42.04 -36.54 -19.68
N GLU A 686 42.61 -36.10 -20.80
CA GLU A 686 42.71 -36.90 -22.03
C GLU A 686 43.52 -38.18 -21.79
N LYS A 687 44.66 -38.09 -21.08
CA LYS A 687 45.47 -39.26 -20.71
C LYS A 687 44.68 -40.24 -19.85
N TRP A 688 43.90 -39.74 -18.90
CA TRP A 688 43.01 -40.57 -18.08
C TRP A 688 41.92 -41.24 -18.93
N CYS A 689 41.30 -40.52 -19.87
CA CYS A 689 40.30 -41.10 -20.76
C CYS A 689 40.90 -42.18 -21.68
N GLN A 690 42.10 -41.95 -22.22
CA GLN A 690 42.81 -42.92 -23.06
C GLN A 690 43.16 -44.22 -22.32
N SER A 691 43.50 -44.16 -21.03
CA SER A 691 43.80 -45.34 -20.21
C SER A 691 42.54 -46.05 -19.70
N THR A 692 41.51 -45.29 -19.34
CA THR A 692 40.28 -45.79 -18.70
C THR A 692 39.30 -46.39 -19.70
N TYR A 693 39.16 -45.80 -20.89
CA TYR A 693 38.21 -46.27 -21.91
C TYR A 693 38.38 -47.75 -22.31
N PRO A 694 39.60 -48.25 -22.62
CA PRO A 694 39.81 -49.66 -22.94
C PRO A 694 39.54 -50.60 -21.75
N MET A 695 39.78 -50.15 -20.52
CA MET A 695 39.48 -50.93 -19.31
C MET A 695 37.97 -51.06 -19.12
N CYS A 696 37.22 -49.96 -19.22
CA CYS A 696 35.76 -49.99 -19.12
C CYS A 696 35.10 -50.86 -20.20
N LEU A 697 35.61 -50.83 -21.43
CA LEU A 697 35.14 -51.72 -22.50
C LEU A 697 35.34 -53.20 -22.16
N LYS A 698 36.51 -53.58 -21.62
CA LYS A 698 36.77 -54.97 -21.18
C LYS A 698 35.84 -55.38 -20.04
N THR A 699 35.56 -54.49 -19.10
CA THR A 699 34.59 -54.74 -18.01
C THR A 699 33.17 -54.90 -18.54
N LEU A 700 32.77 -54.16 -19.57
CA LEU A 700 31.48 -54.35 -20.26
C LEU A 700 31.34 -55.69 -21.00
N GLU A 701 32.48 -56.26 -21.45
CA GLU A 701 32.55 -57.56 -22.12
C GLU A 701 32.56 -58.74 -21.13
N ARG A 702 33.25 -58.59 -19.99
CA ARG A 702 33.55 -59.68 -19.04
C ARG A 702 32.80 -59.61 -17.72
N GLY A 703 32.32 -58.42 -17.35
CA GLY A 703 31.70 -58.13 -16.07
C GLY A 703 30.40 -58.90 -15.88
N LYS A 704 30.30 -59.60 -14.75
CA LYS A 704 29.08 -60.29 -14.31
C LYS A 704 28.33 -59.48 -13.27
N ASP A 705 29.03 -58.66 -12.50
CA ASP A 705 28.44 -57.82 -11.45
C ASP A 705 27.84 -56.53 -12.03
N ALA A 706 26.66 -56.16 -11.53
CA ALA A 706 25.95 -54.97 -11.98
C ALA A 706 26.63 -53.68 -11.49
N GLU A 707 27.24 -53.67 -10.30
CA GLU A 707 27.93 -52.47 -9.78
C GLU A 707 29.17 -52.10 -10.61
N GLU A 708 29.99 -53.10 -10.95
CA GLU A 708 31.17 -52.91 -11.81
C GLU A 708 30.79 -52.42 -13.22
N VAL A 709 29.73 -53.01 -13.80
CA VAL A 709 29.22 -52.60 -15.11
C VAL A 709 28.65 -51.18 -15.08
N ASN A 710 27.94 -50.81 -14.00
CA ASN A 710 27.40 -49.46 -13.81
C ASN A 710 28.50 -48.41 -13.73
N LEU A 711 29.53 -48.66 -12.92
CA LEU A 711 30.69 -47.76 -12.80
C LEU A 711 31.44 -47.64 -14.13
N ALA A 712 31.64 -48.75 -14.82
CA ALA A 712 32.28 -48.77 -16.14
C ALA A 712 31.49 -47.96 -17.18
N LEU A 713 30.15 -48.08 -17.19
CA LEU A 713 29.30 -47.29 -18.07
C LEU A 713 29.39 -45.78 -17.76
N ILE A 714 29.33 -45.40 -16.48
CA ILE A 714 29.41 -43.99 -16.06
C ILE A 714 30.77 -43.37 -16.47
N LYS A 715 31.89 -44.06 -16.21
CA LYS A 715 33.23 -43.63 -16.65
C LYS A 715 33.36 -43.56 -18.17
N LEU A 716 32.80 -44.54 -18.89
CA LEU A 716 32.83 -44.58 -20.35
C LEU A 716 32.07 -43.41 -20.99
N GLY A 717 30.90 -43.06 -20.43
CA GLY A 717 30.12 -41.91 -20.87
C GLY A 717 30.89 -40.59 -20.82
N GLU A 718 31.60 -40.33 -19.73
CA GLU A 718 32.45 -39.14 -19.60
C GLU A 718 33.67 -39.19 -20.53
N CYS A 719 34.30 -40.36 -20.72
CA CYS A 719 35.41 -40.52 -21.66
C CYS A 719 35.01 -40.19 -23.10
N VAL A 720 33.80 -40.59 -23.52
CA VAL A 720 33.28 -40.32 -24.87
C VAL A 720 33.01 -38.83 -25.09
N LEU A 721 32.55 -38.11 -24.06
CA LEU A 721 32.33 -36.66 -24.16
C LEU A 721 33.65 -35.87 -24.32
N VAL A 722 34.73 -36.33 -23.66
CA VAL A 722 36.06 -35.73 -23.77
C VAL A 722 36.73 -36.11 -25.10
N LEU A 723 36.72 -37.39 -25.45
CA LEU A 723 37.37 -37.93 -26.65
C LEU A 723 36.30 -38.39 -27.67
N GLN A 724 35.83 -37.45 -28.48
CA GLN A 724 34.69 -37.65 -29.38
C GLN A 724 34.94 -38.65 -30.53
N HIS A 725 36.19 -39.04 -30.80
CA HIS A 725 36.57 -40.02 -31.83
C HIS A 725 36.46 -41.48 -31.37
N LEU A 726 36.27 -41.74 -30.08
CA LEU A 726 36.23 -43.09 -29.51
C LEU A 726 35.00 -43.97 -29.81
N PRO A 727 33.78 -43.44 -30.08
CA PRO A 727 32.60 -44.27 -30.28
C PRO A 727 32.77 -45.28 -31.42
N SER A 728 32.69 -46.57 -31.11
CA SER A 728 32.77 -47.66 -32.09
C SER A 728 31.40 -48.29 -32.35
N ALA A 729 31.19 -48.83 -33.56
CA ALA A 729 29.96 -49.56 -33.89
C ALA A 729 29.69 -50.75 -32.92
N ARG A 730 30.76 -51.35 -32.37
CA ARG A 730 30.67 -52.42 -31.36
C ARG A 730 30.09 -51.92 -30.04
N LEU A 731 30.56 -50.76 -29.56
CA LEU A 731 30.03 -50.11 -28.36
C LEU A 731 28.55 -49.76 -28.54
N LEU A 732 28.18 -49.17 -29.69
CA LEU A 732 26.79 -48.80 -29.99
C LEU A 732 25.84 -50.00 -29.96
N LYS A 733 26.24 -51.13 -30.58
CA LYS A 733 25.46 -52.36 -30.56
C LYS A 733 25.31 -52.91 -29.14
N ARG A 734 26.38 -52.86 -28.35
CA ARG A 734 26.36 -53.35 -26.96
C ARG A 734 25.48 -52.50 -26.05
N LEU A 735 25.53 -51.18 -26.18
CA LEU A 735 24.68 -50.26 -25.43
C LEU A 735 23.20 -50.47 -25.75
N ARG A 736 22.83 -50.62 -27.04
CA ARG A 736 21.45 -50.98 -27.43
C ARG A 736 21.00 -52.27 -26.77
N ASN A 737 21.81 -53.33 -26.89
CA ASN A 737 21.51 -54.62 -26.26
C ASN A 737 21.34 -54.50 -24.73
N LEU A 738 22.18 -53.71 -24.06
CA LEU A 738 22.08 -53.50 -22.60
C LEU A 738 20.80 -52.77 -22.20
N VAL A 739 20.27 -51.87 -23.03
CA VAL A 739 19.02 -51.16 -22.76
C VAL A 739 17.80 -52.03 -23.06
N GLU A 740 17.84 -52.82 -24.13
CA GLU A 740 16.76 -53.71 -24.58
C GLU A 740 16.66 -55.00 -23.74
N ASP A 741 17.78 -55.50 -23.19
CA ASP A 741 17.82 -56.74 -22.41
C ASP A 741 17.13 -56.59 -21.04
N THR A 742 15.93 -57.19 -20.93
CA THR A 742 15.13 -57.18 -19.70
C THR A 742 15.71 -58.02 -18.56
N THR A 743 16.73 -58.85 -18.83
CA THR A 743 17.40 -59.66 -17.80
C THR A 743 18.40 -58.87 -16.96
N LYS A 744 18.79 -57.66 -17.42
CA LYS A 744 19.71 -56.76 -16.72
C LYS A 744 18.98 -55.90 -15.69
N THR A 745 19.71 -55.50 -14.63
CA THR A 745 19.15 -54.65 -13.58
C THR A 745 18.69 -53.31 -14.14
N LEU A 746 17.59 -52.77 -13.60
CA LEU A 746 17.04 -51.47 -14.03
C LEU A 746 18.07 -50.33 -13.91
N SER A 747 18.94 -50.38 -12.90
CA SER A 747 20.05 -49.42 -12.75
C SER A 747 21.00 -49.45 -13.95
N THR A 748 21.41 -50.63 -14.40
CA THR A 748 22.29 -50.81 -15.57
C THR A 748 21.63 -50.30 -16.85
N ARG A 749 20.35 -50.61 -17.05
CA ARG A 749 19.59 -50.18 -18.22
C ARG A 749 19.45 -48.66 -18.29
N ARG A 750 19.15 -48.00 -17.16
CA ARG A 750 19.04 -46.53 -17.06
C ARG A 750 20.39 -45.84 -17.32
N ILE A 751 21.47 -46.36 -16.74
CA ILE A 751 22.82 -45.83 -16.97
C ILE A 751 23.24 -46.05 -18.42
N ALA A 752 22.96 -47.20 -19.01
CA ALA A 752 23.25 -47.46 -20.42
C ALA A 752 22.48 -46.50 -21.35
N LEU A 753 21.19 -46.21 -21.07
CA LEU A 753 20.40 -45.23 -21.82
C LEU A 753 20.97 -43.82 -21.70
N ARG A 754 21.47 -43.45 -20.53
CA ARG A 754 22.17 -42.17 -20.32
C ARG A 754 23.44 -42.08 -21.18
N VAL A 755 24.26 -43.13 -21.17
CA VAL A 755 25.49 -43.19 -21.98
C VAL A 755 25.15 -43.15 -23.48
N ILE A 756 24.05 -43.78 -23.92
CA ILE A 756 23.52 -43.63 -25.28
C ILE A 756 23.26 -42.16 -25.60
N GLY A 757 22.66 -41.40 -24.68
CA GLY A 757 22.47 -39.95 -24.84
C GLY A 757 23.79 -39.20 -24.99
N GLN A 758 24.75 -39.45 -24.11
CA GLN A 758 26.09 -38.81 -24.16
C GLN A 758 26.83 -39.14 -25.46
N VAL A 759 26.78 -40.39 -25.92
CA VAL A 759 27.38 -40.82 -27.19
C VAL A 759 26.66 -40.16 -28.37
N SER A 760 25.34 -40.06 -28.32
CA SER A 760 24.53 -39.42 -29.38
C SER A 760 24.86 -37.93 -29.54
N ILE A 761 25.27 -37.25 -28.47
CA ILE A 761 25.70 -35.84 -28.53
C ILE A 761 26.97 -35.68 -29.38
N THR A 762 27.85 -36.68 -29.47
CA THR A 762 29.16 -36.54 -30.14
C THR A 762 29.09 -36.38 -31.67
N SER A 763 28.17 -37.08 -32.34
CA SER A 763 28.06 -37.12 -33.80
C SER A 763 26.62 -37.22 -34.27
N GLU A 764 26.27 -36.48 -35.31
CA GLU A 764 24.93 -36.44 -35.90
C GLU A 764 24.50 -37.80 -36.50
N ASP A 765 25.42 -38.51 -37.17
CA ASP A 765 25.12 -39.83 -37.77
C ASP A 765 24.83 -40.88 -36.70
N ILE A 766 25.57 -40.82 -35.59
CA ILE A 766 25.37 -41.71 -34.44
C ILE A 766 24.01 -41.41 -33.81
N ALA A 767 23.66 -40.13 -33.61
CA ALA A 767 22.36 -39.72 -33.07
C ALA A 767 21.20 -40.25 -33.92
N LYS A 768 21.24 -40.06 -35.25
CA LYS A 768 20.21 -40.59 -36.18
C LYS A 768 20.00 -42.09 -36.02
N SER A 769 21.08 -42.85 -35.82
CA SER A 769 21.00 -44.30 -35.64
C SER A 769 20.39 -44.76 -34.31
N LEU A 770 20.36 -43.88 -33.29
CA LEU A 770 19.95 -44.16 -31.91
C LEU A 770 18.59 -43.56 -31.55
N ILE A 771 18.10 -42.54 -32.28
CA ILE A 771 16.77 -41.94 -32.10
C ILE A 771 15.66 -43.00 -32.01
N PRO A 772 15.59 -44.03 -32.88
CA PRO A 772 14.55 -45.05 -32.77
C PRO A 772 14.59 -45.84 -31.46
N THR A 773 15.78 -46.16 -30.96
CA THR A 773 15.96 -46.84 -29.67
C THR A 773 15.52 -45.93 -28.52
N ILE A 774 15.86 -44.65 -28.57
CA ILE A 774 15.46 -43.66 -27.55
C ILE A 774 13.93 -43.48 -27.57
N ALA A 775 13.33 -43.31 -28.75
CA ALA A 775 11.88 -43.20 -28.92
C ALA A 775 11.15 -44.43 -28.35
N ALA A 776 11.63 -45.64 -28.65
CA ALA A 776 11.08 -46.88 -28.11
C ALA A 776 11.16 -46.93 -26.57
N CYS A 777 12.25 -46.45 -25.97
CA CYS A 777 12.40 -46.40 -24.52
C CYS A 777 11.49 -45.37 -23.85
N VAL A 778 11.32 -44.20 -24.45
CA VAL A 778 10.44 -43.12 -23.94
C VAL A 778 8.97 -43.57 -23.98
N ASP A 779 8.61 -44.28 -25.06
CA ASP A 779 7.22 -44.56 -25.39
C ASP A 779 6.71 -45.90 -24.83
N HIS A 780 7.49 -46.98 -24.96
CA HIS A 780 7.04 -48.35 -24.72
C HIS A 780 7.71 -49.04 -23.52
N ALA A 781 8.62 -48.39 -22.79
CA ALA A 781 9.27 -49.03 -21.65
C ALA A 781 8.30 -49.16 -20.46
N ASN A 782 8.16 -50.35 -19.88
CA ASN A 782 7.33 -50.56 -18.69
C ASN A 782 7.89 -49.89 -17.42
N ASP A 783 9.18 -49.55 -17.39
CA ASP A 783 9.83 -48.94 -16.22
C ASP A 783 9.78 -47.41 -16.26
N ILE A 784 9.23 -46.82 -15.19
CA ILE A 784 9.09 -45.38 -15.00
C ILE A 784 10.44 -44.66 -15.15
N GLY A 785 11.49 -45.18 -14.52
CA GLY A 785 12.79 -44.52 -14.51
C GLY A 785 13.51 -44.55 -15.86
N LEU A 786 13.33 -45.61 -16.67
CA LEU A 786 13.80 -45.65 -18.06
C LEU A 786 13.12 -44.57 -18.91
N ARG A 787 11.80 -44.39 -18.77
CA ARG A 787 11.06 -43.36 -19.51
C ARG A 787 11.52 -41.96 -19.12
N ILE A 788 11.67 -41.68 -17.82
CA ILE A 788 12.19 -40.39 -17.31
C ILE A 788 13.59 -40.11 -17.86
N HIS A 789 14.50 -41.09 -17.84
CA HIS A 789 15.83 -40.91 -18.42
C HIS A 789 15.77 -40.72 -19.94
N GLY A 790 14.86 -41.40 -20.64
CA GLY A 790 14.63 -41.21 -22.07
C GLY A 790 14.15 -39.79 -22.41
N ILE A 791 13.22 -39.23 -21.63
CA ILE A 791 12.75 -37.84 -21.76
C ILE A 791 13.94 -36.88 -21.64
N ARG A 792 14.82 -37.13 -20.66
CA ARG A 792 16.00 -36.30 -20.45
C ARG A 792 16.97 -36.36 -21.63
N VAL A 793 17.24 -37.56 -22.13
CA VAL A 793 18.10 -37.76 -23.32
C VAL A 793 17.50 -37.08 -24.55
N ALA A 794 16.18 -37.15 -24.74
CA ALA A 794 15.50 -36.47 -25.85
C ALA A 794 15.66 -34.93 -25.77
N ALA A 795 15.64 -34.38 -24.56
CA ALA A 795 15.88 -32.96 -24.35
C ALA A 795 17.33 -32.57 -24.63
N ASP A 796 18.29 -33.32 -24.10
CA ASP A 796 19.72 -33.05 -24.34
C ASP A 796 20.09 -33.13 -25.83
N LEU A 797 19.39 -33.97 -26.59
CA LEU A 797 19.53 -34.02 -28.05
C LEU A 797 18.85 -32.85 -28.76
N THR A 798 17.66 -32.44 -28.31
CA THR A 798 16.95 -31.26 -28.86
C THR A 798 17.81 -30.00 -28.75
N CYS A 799 18.49 -29.86 -27.63
CA CYS A 799 19.45 -28.81 -27.34
C CYS A 799 20.62 -28.68 -28.36
N ARG A 800 21.09 -29.80 -28.94
CA ARG A 800 22.22 -29.80 -29.90
C ARG A 800 21.78 -30.00 -31.37
N TYR A 801 20.73 -30.76 -31.61
CA TYR A 801 20.26 -31.20 -32.92
C TYR A 801 18.75 -30.92 -33.11
N ALA A 802 18.30 -29.71 -32.77
CA ALA A 802 16.88 -29.32 -32.73
C ALA A 802 16.06 -29.78 -33.94
N THR A 803 16.56 -29.57 -35.17
CA THR A 803 15.86 -29.90 -36.42
C THR A 803 15.60 -31.40 -36.64
N PHE A 804 16.41 -32.28 -36.06
CA PHE A 804 16.27 -33.74 -36.24
C PHE A 804 15.49 -34.40 -35.09
N CYS A 805 15.38 -33.72 -33.95
CA CYS A 805 14.67 -34.21 -32.78
C CYS A 805 13.16 -33.93 -32.79
N ASP A 806 12.64 -33.29 -33.84
CA ASP A 806 11.20 -33.04 -34.04
C ASP A 806 10.35 -34.33 -33.98
N ILE A 807 10.94 -35.49 -34.29
CA ILE A 807 10.26 -36.80 -34.19
C ILE A 807 9.98 -37.18 -32.73
N LEU A 808 10.82 -36.73 -31.80
CA LEU A 808 10.70 -37.05 -30.37
C LEU A 808 9.74 -36.10 -29.65
N HIS A 809 9.54 -34.87 -30.14
CA HIS A 809 8.70 -33.89 -29.43
C HIS A 809 7.26 -34.37 -29.26
N PRO A 810 6.51 -34.82 -30.28
CA PRO A 810 5.14 -35.30 -30.09
C PRO A 810 5.06 -36.45 -29.07
N ILE A 811 6.07 -37.32 -29.03
CA ILE A 811 6.14 -38.43 -28.07
C ILE A 811 6.25 -37.87 -26.65
N VAL A 812 7.17 -36.95 -26.41
CA VAL A 812 7.38 -36.34 -25.08
C VAL A 812 6.17 -35.50 -24.66
N PHE A 813 5.54 -34.76 -25.57
CA PHE A 813 4.30 -34.04 -25.28
C PHE A 813 3.17 -35.00 -24.87
N CYS A 814 2.99 -36.13 -25.55
CA CYS A 814 1.99 -37.15 -25.15
C CYS A 814 2.20 -37.69 -23.73
N LEU A 815 3.41 -37.60 -23.16
CA LEU A 815 3.68 -38.02 -21.78
C LEU A 815 3.10 -37.09 -20.72
N LEU A 816 2.62 -35.91 -21.11
CA LEU A 816 1.90 -35.00 -20.22
C LEU A 816 0.57 -35.59 -19.71
N LYS A 817 0.04 -36.65 -20.34
CA LYS A 817 -1.16 -37.38 -19.90
C LYS A 817 -0.86 -38.84 -19.53
N ASP A 818 0.39 -39.14 -19.18
CA ASP A 818 0.76 -40.48 -18.73
C ASP A 818 0.05 -40.87 -17.42
N PRO A 819 -0.33 -42.15 -17.21
CA PRO A 819 -0.91 -42.59 -15.94
C PRO A 819 -0.02 -42.26 -14.73
N GLU A 820 1.31 -42.33 -14.89
CA GLU A 820 2.25 -42.16 -13.79
C GLU A 820 2.62 -40.69 -13.55
N ARG A 821 2.40 -40.21 -12.31
CA ARG A 821 2.65 -38.81 -11.92
C ARG A 821 4.10 -38.34 -12.13
N GLU A 822 5.07 -39.21 -11.87
CA GLU A 822 6.49 -38.86 -11.96
C GLU A 822 6.91 -38.62 -13.43
N ILE A 823 6.28 -39.30 -14.39
CA ILE A 823 6.53 -39.11 -15.82
C ILE A 823 5.91 -37.80 -16.30
N ARG A 824 4.66 -37.51 -15.93
CA ARG A 824 4.01 -36.22 -16.27
C ARG A 824 4.83 -35.04 -15.76
N ARG A 825 5.26 -35.11 -14.49
CA ARG A 825 6.12 -34.09 -13.87
C ARG A 825 7.45 -33.95 -14.62
N ALA A 826 8.15 -35.05 -14.90
CA ALA A 826 9.43 -35.01 -15.59
C ALA A 826 9.31 -34.45 -17.02
N ALA A 827 8.27 -34.82 -17.76
CA ALA A 827 7.99 -34.29 -19.09
C ALA A 827 7.75 -32.78 -19.04
N LEU A 828 6.91 -32.32 -18.11
CA LEU A 828 6.54 -30.91 -17.96
C LEU A 828 7.74 -30.02 -17.60
N ILE A 829 8.57 -30.44 -16.63
CA ILE A 829 9.82 -29.72 -16.27
C ILE A 829 10.72 -29.60 -17.49
N THR A 830 10.88 -30.70 -18.23
CA THR A 830 11.78 -30.77 -19.38
C THR A 830 11.31 -29.86 -20.52
N ILE A 831 10.00 -29.87 -20.81
CA ILE A 831 9.40 -29.00 -21.84
C ILE A 831 9.58 -27.53 -21.47
N PHE A 832 9.28 -27.13 -20.22
CA PHE A 832 9.46 -25.76 -19.78
C PHE A 832 10.92 -25.30 -19.84
N GLN A 833 11.87 -26.18 -19.52
CA GLN A 833 13.29 -25.85 -19.64
C GLN A 833 13.70 -25.58 -21.09
N LEU A 834 13.26 -26.43 -22.03
CA LEU A 834 13.54 -26.25 -23.46
C LEU A 834 12.90 -24.97 -24.04
N ILE A 835 11.72 -24.59 -23.54
CA ILE A 835 11.06 -23.31 -23.91
C ILE A 835 11.81 -22.13 -23.29
N LYS A 836 12.18 -22.21 -22.00
CA LYS A 836 12.90 -21.14 -21.29
C LYS A 836 14.20 -20.78 -22.00
N GLU A 837 14.94 -21.78 -22.47
CA GLU A 837 16.23 -21.61 -23.14
C GLU A 837 16.11 -21.42 -24.67
N ASP A 838 14.88 -21.28 -25.19
CA ASP A 838 14.55 -21.00 -26.60
C ASP A 838 15.00 -22.09 -27.60
N TYR A 839 15.15 -23.35 -27.17
CA TYR A 839 15.46 -24.49 -28.05
C TYR A 839 14.25 -25.04 -28.79
N ILE A 840 13.05 -24.89 -28.23
CA ILE A 840 11.79 -25.23 -28.88
C ILE A 840 10.99 -23.96 -29.12
N LYS A 841 10.60 -23.72 -30.38
CA LYS A 841 9.59 -22.71 -30.70
C LYS A 841 8.21 -23.29 -30.42
N LEU A 842 7.57 -22.80 -29.36
CA LEU A 842 6.26 -23.27 -28.94
C LEU A 842 5.21 -22.98 -30.04
N LYS A 843 4.64 -24.04 -30.60
CA LYS A 843 3.50 -23.96 -31.54
C LYS A 843 2.18 -23.85 -30.78
N SER A 844 1.12 -23.40 -31.45
CA SER A 844 -0.20 -23.22 -30.85
C SER A 844 -0.76 -24.51 -30.26
N HIS A 845 -0.78 -25.61 -31.01
CA HIS A 845 -1.22 -26.91 -30.48
C HIS A 845 -0.41 -27.42 -29.27
N GLN A 846 0.90 -27.17 -29.22
CA GLN A 846 1.76 -27.58 -28.09
C GLN A 846 1.46 -26.79 -26.81
N LEU A 847 1.13 -25.50 -26.95
CA LEU A 847 0.68 -24.69 -25.82
C LEU A 847 -0.59 -25.27 -25.20
N TYR A 848 -1.53 -25.73 -26.02
CA TYR A 848 -2.78 -26.31 -25.52
C TYR A 848 -2.55 -27.57 -24.70
N HIS A 849 -1.63 -28.44 -25.13
CA HIS A 849 -1.25 -29.65 -24.37
C HIS A 849 -0.66 -29.32 -23.00
N ILE A 850 0.10 -28.23 -22.87
CA ILE A 850 0.64 -27.76 -21.58
C ILE A 850 -0.46 -27.16 -20.71
N LEU A 851 -1.39 -26.41 -21.30
CA LEU A 851 -2.53 -25.81 -20.58
C LEU A 851 -3.42 -26.87 -19.94
N GLU A 852 -3.58 -28.03 -20.57
CA GLU A 852 -4.32 -29.15 -19.98
C GLU A 852 -3.71 -29.68 -18.66
N CYS A 853 -2.41 -29.45 -18.41
CA CYS A 853 -1.77 -29.82 -17.14
C CYS A 853 -2.18 -28.91 -15.96
N VAL A 854 -2.79 -27.75 -16.22
CA VAL A 854 -3.35 -26.89 -15.17
C VAL A 854 -4.53 -27.58 -14.46
N SER A 855 -5.21 -28.48 -15.17
CA SER A 855 -6.31 -29.31 -14.65
C SER A 855 -5.87 -30.73 -14.26
N ASP A 856 -4.57 -30.99 -14.05
CA ASP A 856 -4.07 -32.32 -13.67
C ASP A 856 -4.66 -32.81 -12.33
N GLN A 857 -4.76 -34.13 -12.13
CA GLN A 857 -5.27 -34.71 -10.88
C GLN A 857 -4.32 -34.45 -9.69
N ASP A 858 -3.01 -34.44 -9.92
CA ASP A 858 -2.00 -34.24 -8.87
C ASP A 858 -1.70 -32.74 -8.66
N LYS A 859 -1.77 -32.30 -7.40
CA LYS A 859 -1.54 -30.90 -7.03
C LYS A 859 -0.14 -30.40 -7.43
N THR A 860 0.89 -31.24 -7.30
CA THR A 860 2.27 -30.83 -7.57
C THR A 860 2.50 -30.56 -9.06
N VAL A 861 1.84 -31.30 -9.94
CA VAL A 861 1.90 -31.09 -11.40
C VAL A 861 1.14 -29.84 -11.79
N ARG A 862 -0.04 -29.59 -11.19
CA ARG A 862 -0.80 -28.35 -11.40
C ARG A 862 -0.01 -27.11 -10.98
N ASP A 863 0.57 -27.12 -9.77
CA ASP A 863 1.35 -26.00 -9.25
C ASP A 863 2.58 -25.73 -10.14
N LEU A 864 3.20 -26.80 -10.68
CA LEU A 864 4.31 -26.69 -11.63
C LEU A 864 3.86 -26.12 -12.99
N ALA A 865 2.70 -26.55 -13.51
CA ALA A 865 2.13 -26.04 -14.76
C ALA A 865 1.79 -24.55 -14.65
N ASP A 866 1.15 -24.17 -13.54
CA ASP A 866 0.81 -22.79 -13.19
C ASP A 866 2.07 -21.91 -13.22
N VAL A 867 3.06 -22.20 -12.36
CA VAL A 867 4.30 -21.42 -12.26
C VAL A 867 5.07 -21.40 -13.59
N GLY A 868 5.18 -22.55 -14.26
CA GLY A 868 5.94 -22.67 -15.50
C GLY A 868 5.34 -21.87 -16.66
N LEU A 869 4.01 -21.88 -16.83
CA LEU A 869 3.34 -21.09 -17.87
C LEU A 869 3.52 -19.58 -17.65
N HIS A 870 3.34 -19.11 -16.42
CA HIS A 870 3.51 -17.69 -16.09
C HIS A 870 4.96 -17.22 -16.35
N GLN A 871 5.94 -17.98 -15.84
CA GLN A 871 7.35 -17.56 -15.89
C GLN A 871 7.97 -17.69 -17.28
N PHE A 872 7.72 -18.80 -17.96
CA PHE A 872 8.48 -19.15 -19.16
C PHE A 872 7.74 -18.84 -20.45
N VAL A 873 6.41 -18.85 -20.44
CA VAL A 873 5.60 -18.61 -21.65
C VAL A 873 5.03 -17.19 -21.65
N PHE A 874 4.23 -16.82 -20.65
CA PHE A 874 3.45 -15.58 -20.68
C PHE A 874 4.30 -14.31 -20.48
N LYS A 875 5.36 -14.38 -19.66
CA LYS A 875 6.34 -13.29 -19.50
C LYS A 875 7.07 -12.94 -20.81
N LYS A 876 7.44 -13.97 -21.60
CA LYS A 876 8.14 -13.80 -22.88
C LYS A 876 7.18 -13.45 -24.03
N HIS A 877 5.95 -13.95 -24.00
CA HIS A 877 5.02 -13.90 -25.12
C HIS A 877 3.61 -13.45 -24.72
N THR A 878 3.49 -12.26 -24.14
CA THR A 878 2.22 -11.73 -23.60
C THR A 878 1.08 -11.64 -24.63
N ARG A 879 1.41 -11.54 -25.93
CA ARG A 879 0.43 -11.51 -27.03
C ARG A 879 -0.05 -12.89 -27.50
N LEU A 880 0.69 -13.97 -27.23
CA LEU A 880 0.31 -15.32 -27.67
C LEU A 880 -1.00 -15.77 -27.01
N LEU A 881 -1.26 -15.38 -25.76
CA LEU A 881 -2.49 -15.73 -25.06
C LEU A 881 -3.74 -15.23 -25.80
N VAL A 882 -3.77 -13.96 -26.18
CA VAL A 882 -4.93 -13.37 -26.89
C VAL A 882 -5.08 -13.95 -28.28
N GLN A 883 -3.97 -14.16 -29.00
CA GLN A 883 -3.97 -14.71 -30.35
C GLN A 883 -4.48 -16.15 -30.38
N ASN A 884 -4.09 -16.96 -29.39
CA ASN A 884 -4.40 -18.38 -29.35
C ASN A 884 -5.63 -18.72 -28.49
N PHE A 885 -6.28 -17.75 -27.84
CA PHE A 885 -7.39 -18.02 -26.90
C PHE A 885 -8.58 -18.69 -27.60
N ILE A 886 -9.06 -18.09 -28.69
CA ILE A 886 -10.21 -18.62 -29.43
C ILE A 886 -9.83 -19.98 -30.03
N ASP A 887 -8.65 -20.07 -30.63
CA ASP A 887 -8.15 -21.31 -31.23
C ASP A 887 -8.03 -22.45 -30.20
N CYS A 888 -7.67 -22.14 -28.95
CA CYS A 888 -7.67 -23.07 -27.82
C CYS A 888 -9.07 -23.62 -27.51
N VAL A 889 -10.11 -22.78 -27.54
CA VAL A 889 -11.51 -23.23 -27.31
C VAL A 889 -11.92 -24.27 -28.37
N PHE A 890 -11.60 -24.02 -29.64
CA PHE A 890 -11.86 -24.96 -30.72
C PHE A 890 -11.05 -26.25 -30.57
N HIS A 891 -9.80 -26.13 -30.13
CA HIS A 891 -8.91 -27.25 -29.88
C HIS A 891 -9.41 -28.16 -28.75
N LEU A 892 -9.75 -27.61 -27.58
CA LEU A 892 -10.21 -28.37 -26.42
C LEU A 892 -11.57 -29.06 -26.65
N ASN A 893 -12.39 -28.52 -27.56
CA ASN A 893 -13.63 -29.13 -28.02
C ASN A 893 -13.44 -30.13 -29.18
N ALA A 894 -12.20 -30.35 -29.63
CA ALA A 894 -11.83 -31.26 -30.72
C ALA A 894 -12.55 -30.99 -32.06
N PHE A 895 -12.88 -29.73 -32.35
CA PHE A 895 -13.62 -29.35 -33.57
C PHE A 895 -12.68 -28.83 -34.66
N THR A 896 -12.66 -29.48 -35.83
CA THR A 896 -11.77 -29.16 -36.96
C THR A 896 -12.47 -28.54 -38.18
N GLY A 897 -13.80 -28.33 -38.09
CA GLY A 897 -14.62 -27.87 -39.21
C GLY A 897 -14.59 -26.36 -39.50
N HIS A 898 -13.83 -25.56 -38.74
CA HIS A 898 -13.83 -24.10 -38.85
C HIS A 898 -12.71 -23.59 -39.78
N SER A 899 -13.00 -22.71 -40.74
CA SER A 899 -12.01 -22.24 -41.73
C SER A 899 -10.76 -21.56 -41.14
N MET A 900 -10.90 -20.90 -39.98
CA MET A 900 -9.84 -20.11 -39.35
C MET A 900 -9.23 -20.74 -38.08
N TYR A 901 -9.90 -21.69 -37.43
CA TYR A 901 -9.54 -22.19 -36.10
C TYR A 901 -9.36 -23.71 -36.10
N ASN A 902 -8.44 -24.20 -35.28
CA ASN A 902 -7.98 -25.58 -35.12
C ASN A 902 -7.53 -26.21 -36.45
N GLN A 903 -6.72 -25.46 -37.20
CA GLN A 903 -6.16 -25.88 -38.50
C GLN A 903 -4.74 -26.48 -38.40
N ASP A 904 -4.19 -26.56 -37.19
CA ASP A 904 -2.86 -27.11 -36.96
C ASP A 904 -2.81 -28.64 -37.17
N HIS A 905 -1.74 -29.11 -37.82
CA HIS A 905 -1.51 -30.54 -38.03
C HIS A 905 -1.05 -31.23 -36.73
N GLN A 906 -1.94 -32.01 -36.13
CA GLN A 906 -1.62 -32.90 -35.00
C GLN A 906 -1.44 -34.35 -35.45
N SER A 907 -0.61 -35.10 -34.73
CA SER A 907 -0.54 -36.55 -34.94
C SER A 907 -1.83 -37.24 -34.48
N LYS A 908 -2.15 -38.39 -35.10
CA LYS A 908 -3.30 -39.22 -34.71
C LYS A 908 -3.26 -39.68 -33.24
N ARG A 909 -2.08 -39.66 -32.62
CA ARG A 909 -1.90 -40.01 -31.22
C ARG A 909 -2.24 -38.83 -30.32
N GLU A 910 -1.70 -37.64 -30.61
CA GLU A 910 -2.01 -36.42 -29.86
C GLU A 910 -3.52 -36.16 -29.83
N GLN A 911 -4.21 -36.32 -30.97
CA GLN A 911 -5.67 -36.16 -31.05
C GLN A 911 -6.46 -37.15 -30.17
N LYS A 912 -5.91 -38.33 -29.89
CA LYS A 912 -6.54 -39.33 -29.00
C LYS A 912 -6.21 -39.08 -27.53
N THR A 913 -5.00 -38.61 -27.25
CA THR A 913 -4.49 -38.39 -25.89
C THR A 913 -5.00 -37.09 -25.29
N PHE A 914 -5.14 -36.05 -26.11
CA PHE A 914 -5.55 -34.71 -25.70
C PHE A 914 -6.93 -34.41 -26.26
N SER A 915 -7.96 -34.64 -25.44
CA SER A 915 -9.34 -34.30 -25.78
C SER A 915 -10.13 -34.04 -24.51
N LEU A 916 -10.60 -32.81 -24.35
CA LEU A 916 -11.47 -32.39 -23.25
C LEU A 916 -12.92 -32.17 -23.72
N ALA A 917 -13.31 -32.67 -24.90
CA ALA A 917 -14.61 -32.39 -25.51
C ALA A 917 -15.79 -32.79 -24.60
N GLN A 918 -15.63 -33.83 -23.78
CA GLN A 918 -16.66 -34.31 -22.84
C GLN A 918 -16.52 -33.76 -21.40
N GLN A 919 -15.51 -32.92 -21.12
CA GLN A 919 -15.17 -32.45 -19.76
C GLN A 919 -15.28 -30.92 -19.62
N PRO A 920 -16.51 -30.36 -19.51
CA PRO A 920 -16.72 -28.91 -19.48
C PRO A 920 -16.06 -28.21 -18.29
N LEU A 921 -16.05 -28.84 -17.10
CA LEU A 921 -15.47 -28.25 -15.88
C LEU A 921 -13.95 -28.07 -15.99
N GLU A 922 -13.26 -29.02 -16.62
CA GLU A 922 -11.81 -28.95 -16.82
C GLU A 922 -11.44 -27.88 -17.84
N ARG A 923 -12.24 -27.73 -18.92
CA ARG A 923 -12.09 -26.65 -19.89
C ARG A 923 -12.29 -25.28 -19.25
N GLN A 924 -13.32 -25.14 -18.41
CA GLN A 924 -13.61 -23.88 -17.71
C GLN A 924 -12.46 -23.47 -16.77
N THR A 925 -11.81 -24.44 -16.11
CA THR A 925 -10.63 -24.18 -15.27
C THR A 925 -9.47 -23.60 -16.09
N ILE A 926 -9.23 -24.15 -17.29
CA ILE A 926 -8.19 -23.67 -18.22
C ILE A 926 -8.54 -22.27 -18.74
N TYR A 927 -9.79 -22.01 -19.13
CA TYR A 927 -10.21 -20.70 -19.61
C TYR A 927 -10.07 -19.62 -18.53
N ARG A 928 -10.45 -19.92 -17.29
CA ARG A 928 -10.26 -19.03 -16.14
C ARG A 928 -8.78 -18.74 -15.91
N PHE A 929 -7.94 -19.76 -15.98
CA PHE A 929 -6.48 -19.61 -15.87
C PHE A 929 -5.93 -18.66 -16.94
N MET A 930 -6.31 -18.85 -18.20
CA MET A 930 -5.86 -17.98 -19.30
C MET A 930 -6.38 -16.54 -19.18
N ALA A 931 -7.57 -16.33 -18.61
CA ALA A 931 -8.17 -15.01 -18.46
C ALA A 931 -7.57 -14.18 -17.32
N LYS A 932 -7.01 -14.84 -16.30
CA LYS A 932 -6.52 -14.23 -15.06
C LYS A 932 -5.42 -13.18 -15.27
N ASP A 933 -4.51 -13.41 -16.22
CA ASP A 933 -3.34 -12.56 -16.46
C ASP A 933 -3.50 -11.61 -17.66
N LEU A 934 -4.70 -11.52 -18.24
CA LEU A 934 -4.94 -10.61 -19.35
C LEU A 934 -4.95 -9.15 -18.88
N THR A 935 -4.23 -8.29 -19.59
CA THR A 935 -4.33 -6.83 -19.41
C THR A 935 -5.69 -6.34 -19.88
N GLU A 936 -6.14 -5.16 -19.44
CA GLU A 936 -7.41 -4.58 -19.91
C GLU A 936 -7.46 -4.39 -21.43
N GLU A 937 -6.31 -4.12 -22.07
CA GLU A 937 -6.18 -4.11 -23.53
C GLU A 937 -6.45 -5.49 -24.15
N HIS A 938 -5.85 -6.53 -23.58
CA HIS A 938 -6.01 -7.90 -24.02
C HIS A 938 -7.45 -8.41 -23.83
N LYS A 939 -8.08 -8.08 -22.69
CA LYS A 939 -9.50 -8.40 -22.43
C LYS A 939 -10.41 -7.75 -23.47
N TYR A 940 -10.21 -6.46 -23.74
CA TYR A 940 -10.99 -5.72 -24.73
C TYR A 940 -10.88 -6.33 -26.13
N LEU A 941 -9.65 -6.64 -26.57
CA LEU A 941 -9.41 -7.26 -27.88
C LEU A 941 -9.97 -8.68 -27.97
N LEU A 942 -9.88 -9.47 -26.89
CA LEU A 942 -10.42 -10.82 -26.83
C LEU A 942 -11.95 -10.81 -26.95
N ILE A 943 -12.64 -9.96 -26.18
CA ILE A 943 -14.11 -9.83 -26.23
C ILE A 943 -14.53 -9.43 -27.64
N LEU A 944 -13.88 -8.43 -28.23
CA LEU A 944 -14.19 -7.99 -29.59
C LEU A 944 -13.97 -9.12 -30.61
N SER A 945 -12.88 -9.87 -30.50
CA SER A 945 -12.55 -10.99 -31.38
C SER A 945 -13.56 -12.14 -31.27
N ILE A 946 -13.97 -12.53 -30.06
CA ILE A 946 -14.99 -13.57 -29.85
C ILE A 946 -16.31 -13.18 -30.53
N VAL A 947 -16.73 -11.92 -30.35
CA VAL A 947 -18.00 -11.43 -30.87
C VAL A 947 -17.96 -11.30 -32.38
N THR A 948 -16.90 -10.70 -32.94
CA THR A 948 -16.79 -10.42 -34.37
C THR A 948 -16.46 -11.65 -35.21
N ASN A 949 -15.59 -12.54 -34.74
CA ASN A 949 -15.09 -13.67 -35.53
C ASN A 949 -15.90 -14.95 -35.34
N VAL A 950 -16.65 -15.10 -34.24
CA VAL A 950 -17.41 -16.33 -33.95
C VAL A 950 -18.91 -16.07 -33.78
N LEU A 951 -19.32 -15.21 -32.83
CA LEU A 951 -20.74 -15.06 -32.50
C LEU A 951 -21.55 -14.35 -33.60
N ARG A 952 -21.00 -13.29 -34.21
CA ARG A 952 -21.66 -12.54 -35.28
C ARG A 952 -21.88 -13.37 -36.56
N PRO A 953 -20.89 -14.10 -37.11
CA PRO A 953 -21.11 -14.97 -38.27
C PRO A 953 -22.19 -16.05 -38.07
N ILE A 954 -22.40 -16.52 -36.83
CA ILE A 954 -23.50 -17.43 -36.51
C ILE A 954 -24.86 -16.70 -36.60
N GLY A 955 -24.94 -15.48 -36.05
CA GLY A 955 -26.13 -14.63 -36.14
C GLY A 955 -26.47 -14.22 -37.57
N ASP A 956 -25.46 -13.95 -38.39
CA ASP A 956 -25.58 -13.42 -39.77
C ASP A 956 -25.81 -14.52 -40.84
N TYR A 957 -26.06 -15.77 -40.44
CA TYR A 957 -26.27 -16.93 -41.34
C TYR A 957 -25.04 -17.41 -42.13
N GLU A 958 -23.83 -17.05 -41.70
CA GLU A 958 -22.59 -17.45 -42.35
C GLU A 958 -22.00 -18.76 -41.78
N SER A 959 -22.36 -19.16 -40.56
CA SER A 959 -21.82 -20.34 -39.87
C SER A 959 -22.87 -21.16 -39.11
N ASP A 960 -22.88 -22.48 -39.31
CA ASP A 960 -23.74 -23.44 -38.60
C ASP A 960 -23.08 -24.06 -37.35
N LEU A 961 -22.07 -23.38 -36.78
CA LEU A 961 -21.34 -23.88 -35.60
C LEU A 961 -22.25 -24.21 -34.40
N HIS A 962 -23.31 -23.43 -34.19
CA HIS A 962 -24.33 -23.66 -33.16
C HIS A 962 -25.06 -25.01 -33.29
N VAL A 963 -25.16 -25.58 -34.50
CA VAL A 963 -25.73 -26.92 -34.76
C VAL A 963 -24.64 -27.99 -34.70
N GLN A 964 -23.46 -27.71 -35.27
CA GLN A 964 -22.39 -28.70 -35.39
C GLN A 964 -21.68 -28.99 -34.06
N CYS A 965 -21.47 -27.97 -33.23
CA CYS A 965 -20.84 -28.11 -31.91
C CYS A 965 -21.37 -27.03 -30.94
N PRO A 966 -22.53 -27.24 -30.31
CA PRO A 966 -23.11 -26.27 -29.38
C PRO A 966 -22.23 -26.00 -28.14
N ALA A 967 -21.34 -26.95 -27.78
CA ALA A 967 -20.41 -26.81 -26.66
C ALA A 967 -19.46 -25.62 -26.82
N ILE A 968 -19.01 -25.29 -28.05
CA ILE A 968 -18.14 -24.13 -28.29
C ILE A 968 -18.87 -22.81 -28.03
N VAL A 969 -20.13 -22.72 -28.48
CA VAL A 969 -20.96 -21.53 -28.26
C VAL A 969 -21.22 -21.35 -26.76
N MET A 970 -21.47 -22.44 -26.03
CA MET A 970 -21.63 -22.44 -24.58
C MET A 970 -20.35 -22.00 -23.86
N ASP A 971 -19.22 -22.61 -24.17
CA ASP A 971 -17.92 -22.26 -23.60
C ASP A 971 -17.60 -20.77 -23.83
N LEU A 972 -17.82 -20.23 -25.04
CA LEU A 972 -17.57 -18.82 -25.36
C LEU A 972 -18.50 -17.86 -24.61
N LEU A 973 -19.79 -18.20 -24.47
CA LEU A 973 -20.73 -17.40 -23.69
C LEU A 973 -20.38 -17.42 -22.19
N GLU A 974 -19.97 -18.56 -21.65
CA GLU A 974 -19.48 -18.67 -20.27
C GLU A 974 -18.18 -17.90 -20.06
N ILE A 975 -17.25 -17.95 -21.02
CA ILE A 975 -16.01 -17.15 -21.01
C ILE A 975 -16.36 -15.67 -20.90
N LEU A 976 -17.30 -15.17 -21.70
CA LEU A 976 -17.75 -13.77 -21.64
C LEU A 976 -18.44 -13.40 -20.32
N CYS A 977 -18.92 -14.39 -19.55
CA CYS A 977 -19.50 -14.19 -18.22
C CYS A 977 -18.47 -14.26 -17.07
N LEU A 978 -17.21 -14.62 -17.35
CA LEU A 978 -16.15 -14.71 -16.33
C LEU A 978 -15.89 -13.36 -15.66
N GLU A 979 -15.65 -13.39 -14.36
CA GLU A 979 -15.36 -12.16 -13.59
C GLU A 979 -14.03 -11.54 -14.01
N GLU A 980 -13.10 -12.40 -14.42
CA GLU A 980 -11.75 -12.05 -14.85
C GLU A 980 -11.75 -11.22 -16.16
N LEU A 981 -12.77 -11.38 -17.02
CA LEU A 981 -12.91 -10.62 -18.28
C LEU A 981 -13.70 -9.31 -18.13
N ARG A 982 -14.23 -9.00 -16.94
CA ARG A 982 -14.98 -7.76 -16.71
C ARG A 982 -14.06 -6.55 -16.79
N LEU A 983 -14.33 -5.67 -17.75
CA LEU A 983 -13.55 -4.45 -17.98
C LEU A 983 -13.92 -3.39 -16.93
N ARG A 984 -12.94 -2.90 -16.17
CA ARG A 984 -13.14 -1.84 -15.16
C ARG A 984 -12.48 -0.55 -15.66
N TYR A 985 -13.27 0.52 -15.84
CA TYR A 985 -12.71 1.84 -16.13
C TYR A 985 -12.39 2.58 -14.83
N THR A 986 -11.23 3.25 -14.78
CA THR A 986 -10.94 4.23 -13.74
C THR A 986 -11.75 5.48 -14.01
N THR A 987 -12.53 5.94 -13.04
CA THR A 987 -13.17 7.25 -13.16
C THR A 987 -12.12 8.31 -12.86
N ALA A 988 -12.20 9.48 -13.52
CA ALA A 988 -11.27 10.58 -13.29
C ALA A 988 -11.23 11.05 -11.80
N LYS A 989 -12.21 10.66 -10.98
CA LYS A 989 -12.24 10.89 -9.53
C LYS A 989 -11.34 9.94 -8.72
N ASP A 990 -11.00 8.76 -9.24
CA ASP A 990 -10.11 7.81 -8.56
C ASP A 990 -8.63 8.23 -8.67
N ASN A 991 -8.27 9.05 -9.65
CA ASN A 991 -6.91 9.58 -9.83
C ASN A 991 -6.57 10.69 -8.83
N GLU A 992 -7.56 11.33 -8.20
CA GLU A 992 -7.32 12.32 -7.14
C GLU A 992 -6.95 11.65 -5.80
N ASP A 993 -7.44 10.43 -5.56
CA ASP A 993 -7.17 9.64 -4.35
C ASP A 993 -5.90 8.74 -4.45
N GLU A 994 -5.29 8.62 -5.64
CA GLU A 994 -4.01 7.92 -5.85
C GLU A 994 -2.77 8.81 -5.67
N LEU A 995 -2.94 10.12 -5.48
CA LEU A 995 -1.87 11.05 -5.11
C LEU A 995 -1.72 11.10 -3.58
N VAL A 996 -1.22 10.01 -2.99
CA VAL A 996 -0.54 10.12 -1.70
C VAL A 996 0.85 10.70 -1.99
N PRO A 997 1.28 11.81 -1.36
CA PRO A 997 2.64 12.29 -1.48
C PRO A 997 3.58 11.17 -1.02
N GLU A 998 4.49 10.73 -1.89
CA GLU A 998 5.65 9.97 -1.44
C GLU A 998 6.39 10.85 -0.42
N GLU A 999 6.50 10.39 0.83
CA GLU A 999 7.42 10.99 1.78
C GLU A 999 8.84 10.82 1.21
N GLU A 1000 9.46 11.94 0.85
CA GLU A 1000 10.82 12.00 0.36
C GLU A 1000 11.81 11.57 1.47
N ASP A 1001 12.30 10.33 1.39
CA ASP A 1001 13.52 9.93 2.09
C ASP A 1001 14.73 10.56 1.38
N SER A 1002 15.14 11.71 1.88
CA SER A 1002 16.33 12.44 1.44
C SER A 1002 17.61 11.73 1.92
N SER A 1003 18.33 11.01 1.04
CA SER A 1003 19.80 10.86 1.14
C SER A 1003 20.43 10.13 -0.05
N ALA A 1004 20.89 10.87 -1.08
CA ALA A 1004 22.13 10.60 -1.83
C ALA A 1004 22.46 11.77 -2.78
N PRO A 1005 23.75 12.09 -3.02
CA PRO A 1005 24.17 13.38 -3.57
C PRO A 1005 24.10 13.44 -5.10
N GLU A 1006 23.71 14.63 -5.58
CA GLU A 1006 23.68 15.03 -6.97
C GLU A 1006 25.06 14.88 -7.65
N THR A 1007 25.08 14.22 -8.81
CA THR A 1007 26.19 14.35 -9.77
C THR A 1007 25.62 14.94 -11.05
N GLN A 1008 26.18 16.07 -11.47
CA GLN A 1008 25.73 16.91 -12.58
C GLN A 1008 25.76 16.17 -13.94
N PRO A 1009 24.82 16.46 -14.86
CA PRO A 1009 24.86 15.89 -16.21
C PRO A 1009 25.80 16.70 -17.11
N ALA A 1010 26.85 16.04 -17.61
CA ALA A 1010 27.67 16.58 -18.70
C ALA A 1010 26.91 16.49 -20.03
N GLN A 1011 26.84 17.63 -20.72
CA GLN A 1011 26.33 17.77 -22.08
C GLN A 1011 27.19 16.98 -23.08
N THR A 1012 26.58 16.19 -23.95
CA THR A 1012 27.15 15.90 -25.27
C THR A 1012 26.06 15.64 -26.30
N THR A 1013 26.38 16.10 -27.50
CA THR A 1013 25.54 16.36 -28.66
C THR A 1013 25.05 15.10 -29.39
N GLY A 1014 23.79 15.15 -29.83
CA GLY A 1014 23.35 14.69 -31.15
C GLY A 1014 23.49 13.21 -31.53
N ARG A 1015 22.38 12.46 -31.43
CA ARG A 1015 21.82 11.68 -32.56
C ARG A 1015 20.42 11.14 -32.18
N GLY A 1016 19.44 11.48 -33.01
CA GLY A 1016 18.04 11.13 -32.80
C GLY A 1016 17.82 9.62 -32.68
N ARG A 1017 17.41 9.19 -31.49
CA ARG A 1017 16.52 8.04 -31.34
C ARG A 1017 15.12 8.63 -31.20
N LYS A 1018 14.27 8.41 -32.21
CA LYS A 1018 12.82 8.54 -32.05
C LYS A 1018 12.45 7.74 -30.81
N LYS A 1019 12.05 8.41 -29.73
CA LYS A 1019 11.27 7.79 -28.66
C LYS A 1019 10.01 7.27 -29.36
N VAL A 1020 9.93 5.96 -29.54
CA VAL A 1020 8.66 5.31 -29.78
C VAL A 1020 7.90 5.52 -28.47
N GLU A 1021 7.03 6.53 -28.46
CA GLU A 1021 6.00 6.65 -27.44
C GLU A 1021 5.15 5.38 -27.54
N ASN A 1022 5.40 4.42 -26.65
CA ASN A 1022 4.43 3.37 -26.36
C ASN A 1022 3.18 4.09 -25.84
N LYS A 1023 2.22 4.35 -26.73
CA LYS A 1023 0.86 4.75 -26.36
C LYS A 1023 0.34 3.68 -25.39
N LYS A 1024 0.38 3.96 -24.08
CA LYS A 1024 -0.27 3.12 -23.08
C LYS A 1024 -1.75 3.05 -23.45
N PHE A 1025 -2.30 1.85 -23.59
CA PHE A 1025 -3.72 1.65 -23.83
C PHE A 1025 -4.49 2.19 -22.62
N VAL A 1026 -5.34 3.20 -22.86
CA VAL A 1026 -6.30 3.70 -21.87
C VAL A 1026 -7.68 3.20 -22.28
N LEU A 1027 -8.37 2.55 -21.33
CA LEU A 1027 -9.75 2.14 -21.46
C LEU A 1027 -10.64 3.35 -21.17
N THR A 1028 -11.37 3.83 -22.18
CA THR A 1028 -12.28 4.98 -22.04
C THR A 1028 -13.74 4.51 -22.04
N PRO A 1029 -14.67 5.26 -21.42
CA PRO A 1029 -16.12 4.98 -21.51
C PRO A 1029 -16.60 4.85 -22.96
N ALA A 1030 -16.01 5.61 -23.89
CA ALA A 1030 -16.30 5.51 -25.32
C ALA A 1030 -15.99 4.12 -25.91
N LYS A 1031 -14.89 3.46 -25.50
CA LYS A 1031 -14.56 2.10 -25.97
C LYS A 1031 -15.52 1.05 -25.43
N ILE A 1032 -15.98 1.20 -24.18
CA ILE A 1032 -16.98 0.32 -23.58
C ILE A 1032 -18.31 0.48 -24.31
N LYS A 1033 -18.71 1.72 -24.62
CA LYS A 1033 -19.88 2.00 -25.46
C LYS A 1033 -19.82 1.29 -26.81
N THR A 1034 -18.70 1.40 -27.55
CA THR A 1034 -18.48 0.68 -28.81
C THR A 1034 -18.57 -0.85 -28.65
N LEU A 1035 -18.11 -1.37 -27.51
CA LEU A 1035 -18.16 -2.81 -27.21
C LEU A 1035 -19.60 -3.28 -26.94
N VAL A 1036 -20.39 -2.51 -26.18
CA VAL A 1036 -21.83 -2.77 -25.96
C VAL A 1036 -22.60 -2.70 -27.29
N GLU A 1037 -22.34 -1.67 -28.11
CA GLU A 1037 -22.90 -1.50 -29.45
C GLU A 1037 -22.58 -2.69 -30.38
N THR A 1038 -21.47 -3.39 -30.16
CA THR A 1038 -21.05 -4.56 -30.94
C THR A 1038 -21.68 -5.85 -30.41
N LEU A 1039 -21.76 -6.02 -29.09
CA LEU A 1039 -22.24 -7.22 -28.39
C LEU A 1039 -23.75 -7.43 -28.50
N VAL A 1040 -24.53 -6.39 -28.24
CA VAL A 1040 -26.00 -6.50 -28.13
C VAL A 1040 -26.65 -6.99 -29.44
N PRO A 1041 -26.28 -6.49 -30.64
CA PRO A 1041 -26.80 -7.01 -31.91
C PRO A 1041 -26.44 -8.48 -32.16
N ALA A 1042 -25.21 -8.88 -31.85
CA ALA A 1042 -24.73 -10.24 -32.05
C ALA A 1042 -25.49 -11.23 -31.16
N LEU A 1043 -25.71 -10.89 -29.88
CA LEU A 1043 -26.48 -11.71 -28.94
C LEU A 1043 -27.97 -11.81 -29.31
N THR A 1044 -28.55 -10.72 -29.81
CA THR A 1044 -29.96 -10.70 -30.24
C THR A 1044 -30.18 -11.60 -31.46
N SER A 1045 -29.27 -11.53 -32.44
CA SER A 1045 -29.31 -12.37 -33.64
C SER A 1045 -29.06 -13.85 -33.30
N LEU A 1046 -28.12 -14.13 -32.38
CA LEU A 1046 -27.85 -15.48 -31.89
C LEU A 1046 -29.05 -16.07 -31.13
N LYS A 1047 -29.75 -15.25 -30.33
CA LYS A 1047 -30.96 -15.67 -29.61
C LYS A 1047 -32.11 -16.02 -30.57
N ALA A 1048 -32.30 -15.21 -31.61
CA ALA A 1048 -33.32 -15.48 -32.64
C ALA A 1048 -33.07 -16.81 -33.38
N ARG A 1049 -31.80 -17.17 -33.59
CA ARG A 1049 -31.39 -18.43 -34.23
C ARG A 1049 -31.40 -19.64 -33.28
N SER A 1050 -31.22 -19.42 -31.99
CA SER A 1050 -31.07 -20.49 -30.98
C SER A 1050 -32.35 -20.72 -30.15
N SER A 1051 -33.52 -20.35 -30.68
CA SER A 1051 -34.81 -20.43 -29.97
C SER A 1051 -35.14 -21.82 -29.42
N ASP A 1052 -34.59 -22.86 -30.05
CA ASP A 1052 -34.89 -24.26 -29.74
C ASP A 1052 -33.95 -24.86 -28.67
N ASN A 1053 -32.88 -24.15 -28.28
CA ASN A 1053 -31.88 -24.63 -27.30
C ASN A 1053 -31.94 -23.80 -26.00
N GLU A 1054 -32.73 -24.27 -25.03
CA GLU A 1054 -32.99 -23.58 -23.76
C GLU A 1054 -31.71 -23.24 -22.97
N VAL A 1055 -30.67 -24.08 -23.10
CA VAL A 1055 -29.39 -23.91 -22.40
C VAL A 1055 -28.60 -22.72 -22.96
N VAL A 1056 -28.53 -22.59 -24.28
CA VAL A 1056 -27.87 -21.45 -24.94
C VAL A 1056 -28.62 -20.16 -24.67
N ALA A 1057 -29.97 -20.21 -24.72
CA ALA A 1057 -30.80 -19.08 -24.37
C ALA A 1057 -30.56 -18.61 -22.93
N THR A 1058 -30.42 -19.55 -21.98
CA THR A 1058 -30.11 -19.26 -20.57
C THR A 1058 -28.75 -18.54 -20.43
N SER A 1059 -27.70 -18.99 -21.12
CA SER A 1059 -26.37 -18.36 -21.07
C SER A 1059 -26.33 -16.99 -21.75
N ILE A 1060 -27.07 -16.79 -22.85
CA ILE A 1060 -27.23 -15.47 -23.47
C ILE A 1060 -27.92 -14.50 -22.50
N MET A 1061 -28.97 -14.94 -21.81
CA MET A 1061 -29.66 -14.10 -20.83
C MET A 1061 -28.80 -13.80 -19.60
N ALA A 1062 -27.95 -14.74 -19.17
CA ALA A 1062 -26.96 -14.50 -18.13
C ALA A 1062 -25.96 -13.38 -18.53
N LEU A 1063 -25.45 -13.42 -19.76
CA LEU A 1063 -24.55 -12.39 -20.29
C LEU A 1063 -25.28 -11.03 -20.44
N MET A 1064 -26.51 -11.02 -20.96
CA MET A 1064 -27.33 -9.80 -21.05
C MET A 1064 -27.62 -9.20 -19.67
N LYS A 1065 -27.81 -10.03 -18.64
CA LYS A 1065 -27.95 -9.57 -17.25
C LYS A 1065 -26.66 -8.91 -16.76
N ILE A 1066 -25.50 -9.51 -17.01
CA ILE A 1066 -24.20 -8.94 -16.63
C ILE A 1066 -24.01 -7.56 -17.29
N LEU A 1067 -24.31 -7.44 -18.59
CA LEU A 1067 -24.25 -6.16 -19.30
C LEU A 1067 -25.18 -5.10 -18.66
N ASN A 1068 -26.40 -5.49 -18.30
CA ASN A 1068 -27.37 -4.59 -17.64
C ASN A 1068 -26.98 -4.22 -16.20
N THR A 1069 -26.26 -5.08 -15.49
CA THR A 1069 -25.78 -4.79 -14.12
C THR A 1069 -24.50 -3.96 -14.10
N GLU A 1070 -23.55 -4.25 -14.98
CA GLU A 1070 -22.19 -3.67 -14.93
C GLU A 1070 -22.02 -2.45 -15.84
N TYR A 1071 -22.68 -2.43 -17.01
CA TYR A 1071 -22.59 -1.35 -18.00
C TYR A 1071 -23.95 -0.70 -18.22
N LYS A 1072 -24.67 -0.45 -17.11
CA LYS A 1072 -26.08 -0.04 -17.13
C LYS A 1072 -26.32 1.26 -17.93
N GLN A 1073 -25.41 2.22 -17.89
CA GLN A 1073 -25.60 3.49 -18.60
C GLN A 1073 -25.47 3.29 -20.11
N GLU A 1074 -24.39 2.66 -20.55
CA GLU A 1074 -24.08 2.40 -21.96
C GLU A 1074 -25.07 1.41 -22.59
N PHE A 1075 -25.49 0.40 -21.82
CA PHE A 1075 -26.51 -0.58 -22.23
C PHE A 1075 -27.88 0.08 -22.43
N ASN A 1076 -28.29 0.97 -21.52
CA ASN A 1076 -29.56 1.70 -21.65
C ASN A 1076 -29.51 2.81 -22.71
N GLU A 1077 -28.35 3.43 -22.95
CA GLU A 1077 -28.16 4.39 -24.06
C GLU A 1077 -28.36 3.75 -25.43
N TYR A 1078 -27.98 2.48 -25.59
CA TYR A 1078 -28.15 1.74 -26.85
C TYR A 1078 -29.59 1.23 -27.06
N LEU A 1079 -30.27 0.84 -25.98
CA LEU A 1079 -31.61 0.27 -26.02
C LEU A 1079 -32.69 1.35 -26.23
N VAL A 1080 -32.98 1.68 -27.50
CA VAL A 1080 -34.04 2.63 -27.88
C VAL A 1080 -35.14 1.94 -28.69
N GLY A 1081 -36.41 2.18 -28.35
CA GLY A 1081 -37.59 1.68 -29.09
C GLY A 1081 -38.08 0.28 -28.68
N ASP A 1082 -38.76 -0.42 -29.59
CA ASP A 1082 -39.47 -1.68 -29.32
C ASP A 1082 -38.55 -2.85 -28.92
N ILE A 1083 -37.29 -2.84 -29.37
CA ILE A 1083 -36.27 -3.85 -29.05
C ILE A 1083 -35.90 -3.81 -27.55
N ALA A 1084 -35.90 -2.61 -26.94
CA ALA A 1084 -35.63 -2.43 -25.53
C ALA A 1084 -36.69 -3.12 -24.65
N ASN A 1085 -37.96 -2.96 -25.01
CA ASN A 1085 -39.08 -3.56 -24.27
C ASN A 1085 -39.03 -5.09 -24.31
N ILE A 1086 -38.67 -5.68 -25.45
CA ILE A 1086 -38.54 -7.15 -25.60
C ILE A 1086 -37.41 -7.69 -24.71
N ILE A 1087 -36.23 -7.05 -24.74
CA ILE A 1087 -35.07 -7.49 -23.95
C ILE A 1087 -35.31 -7.33 -22.44
N ILE A 1088 -35.95 -6.23 -22.02
CA ILE A 1088 -36.28 -6.00 -20.60
C ILE A 1088 -37.31 -7.02 -20.10
N GLU A 1089 -38.32 -7.34 -20.90
CA GLU A 1089 -39.34 -8.33 -20.54
C GLU A 1089 -38.75 -9.74 -20.47
N ASP A 1090 -37.85 -10.09 -21.38
CA ASP A 1090 -37.13 -11.36 -21.35
C ASP A 1090 -36.18 -11.47 -20.14
N LEU A 1091 -35.50 -10.37 -19.75
CA LEU A 1091 -34.69 -10.33 -18.53
C LEU A 1091 -35.54 -10.52 -17.27
N ARG A 1092 -36.73 -9.90 -17.20
CA ARG A 1092 -37.68 -10.10 -16.09
C ARG A 1092 -38.15 -11.55 -15.98
N LYS A 1093 -38.53 -12.16 -17.11
CA LYS A 1093 -38.91 -13.59 -17.15
C LYS A 1093 -37.77 -14.49 -16.67
N TYR A 1094 -36.54 -14.23 -17.13
CA TYR A 1094 -35.35 -14.96 -16.70
C TYR A 1094 -35.10 -14.84 -15.18
N GLU A 1095 -35.22 -13.64 -14.61
CA GLU A 1095 -35.08 -13.41 -13.17
C GLU A 1095 -36.16 -14.09 -12.34
N MET A 1096 -37.41 -14.15 -12.84
CA MET A 1096 -38.48 -14.91 -12.20
C MET A 1096 -38.20 -16.42 -12.21
N THR A 1097 -37.65 -16.93 -13.32
CA THR A 1097 -37.29 -18.36 -13.49
C THR A 1097 -36.12 -18.77 -12.60
N LEU A 1098 -35.15 -17.88 -12.38
CA LEU A 1098 -34.06 -18.08 -11.40
C LEU A 1098 -34.58 -18.13 -9.97
N LYS A 1099 -35.48 -17.21 -9.60
CA LYS A 1099 -36.11 -17.17 -8.27
C LYS A 1099 -36.94 -18.43 -7.99
N SER A 1100 -37.64 -18.98 -8.99
CA SER A 1100 -38.41 -20.22 -8.84
C SER A 1100 -37.54 -21.48 -8.77
N ARG A 1101 -36.40 -21.53 -9.48
CA ARG A 1101 -35.43 -22.65 -9.41
C ARG A 1101 -34.70 -22.72 -8.05
N MET A 1102 -34.52 -21.58 -7.37
CA MET A 1102 -33.94 -21.56 -6.01
C MET A 1102 -34.91 -22.05 -4.91
N THR A 1103 -36.20 -22.21 -5.22
CA THR A 1103 -37.25 -22.59 -4.26
C THR A 1103 -37.85 -23.99 -4.49
N GLY A 1104 -37.36 -24.78 -5.45
CA GLY A 1104 -37.91 -26.11 -5.81
C GLY A 1104 -36.91 -27.26 -5.71
N ASP A 1105 -37.37 -28.37 -5.10
CA ASP A 1105 -36.66 -29.62 -4.75
C ASP A 1105 -35.65 -30.21 -5.76
N ALA A 1106 -34.47 -30.57 -5.26
CA ALA A 1106 -33.71 -31.77 -5.68
C ALA A 1106 -32.83 -32.31 -4.53
N PRO A 1107 -32.66 -33.64 -4.43
CA PRO A 1107 -32.24 -34.33 -3.21
C PRO A 1107 -30.72 -34.33 -3.02
N SER A 1108 -30.29 -34.13 -1.77
CA SER A 1108 -28.89 -34.12 -1.35
C SER A 1108 -28.26 -35.51 -1.37
N THR A 1109 -27.39 -35.80 -2.33
CA THR A 1109 -26.35 -36.83 -2.21
C THR A 1109 -25.13 -36.26 -1.46
N PRO A 1110 -24.51 -37.05 -0.56
CA PRO A 1110 -23.47 -36.54 0.33
C PRO A 1110 -22.10 -36.54 -0.37
N SER A 1111 -21.62 -35.35 -0.75
CA SER A 1111 -20.22 -35.14 -1.11
C SER A 1111 -19.58 -34.10 -0.18
N ASP A 1112 -18.57 -34.56 0.56
CA ASP A 1112 -17.52 -33.81 1.24
C ASP A 1112 -17.93 -32.66 2.18
N LYS A 1113 -18.51 -33.04 3.32
CA LYS A 1113 -18.38 -32.29 4.57
C LYS A 1113 -16.96 -32.41 5.12
N ARG A 1114 -16.02 -31.63 4.61
CA ARG A 1114 -14.88 -31.13 5.39
C ARG A 1114 -14.66 -29.65 5.08
N GLY A 1115 -15.20 -28.78 5.95
CA GLY A 1115 -14.85 -27.35 6.01
C GLY A 1115 -15.98 -26.32 5.98
N GLY A 1116 -17.25 -26.72 5.83
CA GLY A 1116 -18.37 -25.79 5.61
C GLY A 1116 -19.29 -25.54 6.82
N ILE A 1117 -18.75 -25.24 8.01
CA ILE A 1117 -19.56 -24.82 9.17
C ILE A 1117 -19.37 -23.32 9.53
N SER A 1118 -18.47 -22.57 8.88
CA SER A 1118 -18.05 -21.28 9.47
C SER A 1118 -18.82 -20.02 9.05
N ARG A 1119 -19.39 -19.89 7.84
CA ARG A 1119 -19.92 -18.58 7.38
C ARG A 1119 -21.22 -18.12 8.07
N GLN A 1120 -22.18 -19.02 8.26
CA GLN A 1120 -23.44 -18.69 8.94
C GLN A 1120 -23.18 -18.32 10.40
N ILE A 1121 -22.35 -19.13 11.08
CA ILE A 1121 -21.94 -18.90 12.47
C ILE A 1121 -21.16 -17.60 12.60
N GLN A 1122 -20.25 -17.29 11.67
CA GLN A 1122 -19.52 -16.02 11.64
C GLN A 1122 -20.46 -14.83 11.47
N HIS A 1123 -21.44 -14.91 10.57
CA HIS A 1123 -22.39 -13.82 10.34
C HIS A 1123 -23.34 -13.60 11.54
N ASP A 1124 -23.78 -14.67 12.19
CA ASP A 1124 -24.57 -14.59 13.42
C ASP A 1124 -23.74 -14.11 14.63
N LEU A 1125 -22.44 -14.41 14.65
CA LEU A 1125 -21.49 -13.90 15.63
C LEU A 1125 -21.23 -12.40 15.44
N ILE A 1126 -21.03 -11.97 14.20
CA ILE A 1126 -20.90 -10.55 13.83
C ILE A 1126 -22.15 -9.80 14.25
N LYS A 1127 -23.34 -10.34 13.98
CA LYS A 1127 -24.60 -9.74 14.44
C LYS A 1127 -24.68 -9.66 15.95
N ARG A 1128 -24.37 -10.71 16.70
CA ARG A 1128 -24.39 -10.71 18.17
C ARG A 1128 -23.44 -9.67 18.77
N VAL A 1129 -22.21 -9.58 18.26
CA VAL A 1129 -21.23 -8.58 18.72
C VAL A 1129 -21.71 -7.16 18.41
N LEU A 1130 -22.24 -6.92 17.21
CA LEU A 1130 -22.81 -5.63 16.82
C LEU A 1130 -24.09 -5.27 17.59
N GLU A 1131 -24.95 -6.25 17.90
CA GLU A 1131 -26.17 -6.09 18.70
C GLU A 1131 -25.85 -5.79 20.16
N SER A 1132 -24.85 -6.48 20.73
CA SER A 1132 -24.35 -6.19 22.07
C SER A 1132 -23.80 -4.76 22.17
N ALA A 1133 -23.02 -4.34 21.17
CA ALA A 1133 -22.54 -2.96 21.07
C ALA A 1133 -23.70 -1.94 20.99
N ARG A 1134 -24.79 -2.25 20.26
CA ARG A 1134 -26.00 -1.41 20.20
C ARG A 1134 -26.73 -1.32 21.54
N LYS A 1135 -26.86 -2.43 22.27
CA LYS A 1135 -27.52 -2.46 23.59
C LYS A 1135 -26.77 -1.62 24.63
N HIS A 1136 -25.44 -1.71 24.66
CA HIS A 1136 -24.62 -0.93 25.59
C HIS A 1136 -24.72 0.58 25.34
N GLN A 1137 -24.87 1.02 24.08
CA GLN A 1137 -25.20 2.42 23.77
C GLN A 1137 -26.62 2.83 24.19
N GLY A 1138 -27.56 1.88 24.26
CA GLY A 1138 -28.93 2.12 24.72
C GLY A 1138 -29.07 2.30 26.23
N VAL A 1139 -28.19 1.69 27.04
CA VAL A 1139 -28.24 1.76 28.51
C VAL A 1139 -27.76 3.13 29.05
N SER A 1140 -26.91 3.86 28.32
CA SER A 1140 -26.49 5.23 28.68
C SER A 1140 -27.58 6.30 28.54
N LYS A 1141 -28.81 5.95 28.11
CA LYS A 1141 -29.91 6.91 27.93
C LYS A 1141 -30.73 7.22 29.19
N ASN A 1142 -30.42 6.63 30.34
CA ASN A 1142 -31.16 6.86 31.58
C ASN A 1142 -30.38 7.72 32.59
N PHE A 1143 -30.33 9.03 32.34
CA PHE A 1143 -30.11 10.04 33.40
C PHE A 1143 -31.29 11.02 33.41
N PRO A 1144 -31.81 11.41 34.58
CA PRO A 1144 -32.95 12.31 34.67
C PRO A 1144 -32.52 13.73 34.30
N SER A 1145 -33.05 14.24 33.20
CA SER A 1145 -32.93 15.65 32.81
C SER A 1145 -33.77 16.52 33.76
N SER A 1146 -33.12 17.36 34.56
CA SER A 1146 -33.81 18.44 35.28
C SER A 1146 -33.65 19.77 34.53
N SER A 1147 -34.80 20.30 34.06
CA SER A 1147 -35.14 21.71 33.75
C SER A 1147 -34.32 22.44 32.64
N GLN A 1148 -34.88 23.17 31.67
CA GLN A 1148 -36.22 23.77 31.51
C GLN A 1148 -36.41 24.18 30.03
N ASN A 1149 -37.65 24.02 29.55
CA ASN A 1149 -38.40 24.78 28.53
C ASN A 1149 -37.78 25.08 27.15
N ASN A 1150 -38.37 24.45 26.12
CA ASN A 1150 -39.20 25.19 25.16
C ASN A 1150 -40.21 24.24 24.51
N GLU A 1151 -41.49 24.54 24.72
CA GLU A 1151 -42.63 23.96 24.01
C GLU A 1151 -42.56 24.33 22.52
N ILE A 1152 -43.07 23.44 21.66
CA ILE A 1152 -44.05 23.77 20.60
C ILE A 1152 -44.47 22.45 19.90
N LEU A 1153 -45.78 22.14 20.03
CA LEU A 1153 -46.75 21.57 19.05
C LEU A 1153 -46.37 20.23 18.35
N GLU A 1154 -47.17 19.17 18.28
CA GLU A 1154 -48.63 19.02 18.29
C GLU A 1154 -49.03 17.51 18.35
N ILE A 1155 -50.08 17.21 19.12
CA ILE A 1155 -51.30 16.43 18.74
C ILE A 1155 -51.18 14.91 18.47
N SER A 1156 -51.57 14.17 19.51
CA SER A 1156 -52.63 13.13 19.60
C SER A 1156 -52.62 11.87 18.72
N GLY A 1157 -52.85 10.72 19.35
CA GLY A 1157 -53.54 9.60 18.70
C GLY A 1157 -53.37 8.22 19.35
N LEU A 1158 -54.19 7.94 20.38
CA LEU A 1158 -54.86 6.65 20.65
C LEU A 1158 -54.04 5.37 20.91
N GLU A 1159 -54.01 4.94 22.17
CA GLU A 1159 -54.19 3.52 22.59
C GLU A 1159 -55.66 3.07 22.33
N PRO A 1160 -56.13 1.81 22.57
CA PRO A 1160 -55.51 0.63 23.23
C PRO A 1160 -55.84 -0.73 22.53
N ILE A 1161 -55.58 -1.86 23.23
CA ILE A 1161 -56.31 -3.16 23.27
C ILE A 1161 -55.31 -4.34 23.18
N ALA A 1162 -54.97 -4.98 24.31
CA ALA A 1162 -55.52 -6.25 24.86
C ALA A 1162 -54.93 -7.50 24.16
N ALA A 1163 -54.76 -8.69 24.73
CA ALA A 1163 -55.05 -9.27 26.04
C ALA A 1163 -54.27 -10.62 26.10
N ASP A 1164 -54.10 -11.12 27.32
CA ASP A 1164 -54.26 -12.54 27.71
C ASP A 1164 -53.18 -13.61 27.41
N ASP A 1165 -52.72 -14.13 28.56
CA ASP A 1165 -52.69 -15.53 29.00
C ASP A 1165 -51.46 -16.44 28.79
N ASP A 1166 -50.96 -16.86 29.96
CA ASP A 1166 -50.65 -18.23 30.41
C ASP A 1166 -49.62 -19.07 29.62
N ASP A 1167 -48.54 -19.52 30.27
CA ASP A 1167 -48.64 -20.62 31.24
C ASP A 1167 -47.29 -20.92 31.92
N ASN A 1168 -47.42 -21.46 33.13
CA ASN A 1168 -46.40 -21.97 34.05
C ASN A 1168 -45.54 -23.10 33.45
N ASP A 1169 -44.31 -23.27 33.94
CA ASP A 1169 -44.05 -24.35 34.90
C ASP A 1169 -42.62 -24.33 35.48
N ASP A 1170 -42.61 -24.34 36.81
CA ASP A 1170 -41.51 -24.66 37.70
C ASP A 1170 -41.03 -26.10 37.50
N ALA A 1171 -39.71 -26.32 37.56
CA ALA A 1171 -39.16 -27.50 38.23
C ALA A 1171 -37.70 -27.27 38.60
N ALA A 1172 -37.48 -27.13 39.90
CA ALA A 1172 -36.20 -27.11 40.58
C ALA A 1172 -35.65 -28.53 40.84
N PHE A 1173 -34.39 -28.54 41.28
CA PHE A 1173 -33.65 -29.58 42.02
C PHE A 1173 -32.97 -30.71 41.24
N GLY A 1174 -31.68 -30.87 41.57
CA GLY A 1174 -31.14 -32.22 41.81
C GLY A 1174 -29.70 -32.43 41.39
N GLU A 1175 -28.79 -32.18 42.32
CA GLU A 1175 -27.37 -32.56 42.35
C GLU A 1175 -27.10 -34.00 41.88
N THR A 1176 -25.93 -34.27 41.29
CA THR A 1176 -24.89 -35.18 41.85
C THR A 1176 -23.68 -35.39 40.92
N TYR A 1177 -22.49 -35.13 41.48
CA TYR A 1177 -21.18 -35.81 41.37
C TYR A 1177 -20.80 -36.66 40.13
N ALA A 1178 -19.59 -36.41 39.60
CA ALA A 1178 -18.48 -37.39 39.64
C ALA A 1178 -17.14 -36.78 39.14
N GLU A 1179 -16.17 -36.69 40.05
CA GLU A 1179 -14.74 -36.67 39.73
C GLU A 1179 -14.26 -38.10 39.45
N ALA A 1180 -13.35 -38.28 38.49
CA ALA A 1180 -12.43 -39.42 38.47
C ALA A 1180 -11.15 -39.08 37.69
N ALA A 1181 -10.02 -39.42 38.30
CA ALA A 1181 -8.66 -39.23 37.82
C ALA A 1181 -8.03 -40.52 37.24
N PHE A 1182 -6.84 -40.34 36.66
CA PHE A 1182 -5.75 -41.29 36.34
C PHE A 1182 -5.74 -42.04 34.99
N GLY A 1183 -4.55 -42.04 34.36
CA GLY A 1183 -4.04 -43.20 33.61
C GLY A 1183 -3.11 -42.90 32.42
N ASP A 1184 -1.80 -43.06 32.63
CA ASP A 1184 -0.70 -43.11 31.65
C ASP A 1184 -0.86 -44.15 30.51
N HIS A 1185 -0.30 -43.85 29.31
CA HIS A 1185 0.72 -44.66 28.60
C HIS A 1185 0.93 -44.22 27.13
N LEU A 1186 2.21 -43.95 26.78
CA LEU A 1186 2.84 -43.87 25.44
C LEU A 1186 2.73 -45.20 24.65
N PRO A 1187 3.09 -45.33 23.33
CA PRO A 1187 3.99 -44.51 22.52
C PRO A 1187 3.55 -44.19 21.05
N GLY A 1188 4.29 -43.31 20.38
CA GLY A 1188 4.02 -42.81 19.02
C GLY A 1188 4.42 -43.74 17.85
N PRO A 1189 4.13 -43.34 16.61
CA PRO A 1189 4.64 -44.02 15.42
C PRO A 1189 5.71 -43.20 14.67
N SER A 1190 6.61 -43.99 14.09
CA SER A 1190 7.79 -43.69 13.31
C SER A 1190 7.53 -43.03 11.94
N GLU A 1191 8.21 -41.91 11.69
CA GLU A 1191 8.52 -41.44 10.33
C GLU A 1191 9.79 -42.15 9.81
N ARG A 1192 9.58 -43.12 8.91
CA ARG A 1192 10.61 -43.63 7.99
C ARG A 1192 9.95 -43.86 6.64
N GLY A 1193 10.36 -43.11 5.63
CA GLY A 1193 10.09 -43.48 4.23
C GLY A 1193 9.81 -42.33 3.26
N MET A 1194 10.74 -41.38 3.09
CA MET A 1194 10.91 -40.69 1.81
C MET A 1194 12.40 -40.38 1.61
N GLN A 1195 13.08 -41.25 0.85
CA GLN A 1195 14.44 -41.03 0.37
C GLN A 1195 14.42 -40.43 -1.03
N LYS A 1196 15.17 -39.33 -1.18
CA LYS A 1196 15.94 -38.89 -2.36
C LYS A 1196 15.22 -38.80 -3.72
N MET A 1197 14.73 -37.59 -4.02
CA MET A 1197 14.71 -36.99 -5.37
C MET A 1197 15.00 -35.49 -5.23
N GLY A 1198 16.22 -35.17 -4.78
CA GLY A 1198 16.85 -33.86 -4.96
C GLY A 1198 17.77 -33.94 -6.18
N ASP A 1199 17.98 -32.80 -6.85
CA ASP A 1199 18.82 -32.60 -8.05
C ASP A 1199 18.26 -32.99 -9.41
N ILE A 1200 17.39 -32.13 -9.96
CA ILE A 1200 16.91 -32.24 -11.36
C ILE A 1200 17.12 -30.96 -12.20
N THR A 1201 17.47 -29.82 -11.61
CA THR A 1201 17.56 -28.54 -12.38
C THR A 1201 18.99 -28.14 -12.80
N GLY A 1202 20.03 -28.46 -12.02
CA GLY A 1202 21.41 -28.06 -12.33
C GLY A 1202 22.07 -28.80 -13.50
N LEU A 1203 21.66 -30.05 -13.78
CA LEU A 1203 22.40 -30.95 -14.67
C LEU A 1203 22.29 -30.64 -16.19
N GLN A 1204 21.30 -29.87 -16.64
CA GLN A 1204 21.10 -29.59 -18.08
C GLN A 1204 21.97 -28.46 -18.61
N GLN A 1205 22.15 -27.40 -17.80
CA GLN A 1205 23.05 -26.31 -18.14
C GLN A 1205 24.50 -26.80 -18.20
N ILE A 1206 24.85 -27.85 -17.46
CA ILE A 1206 26.22 -28.36 -17.33
C ILE A 1206 26.64 -29.16 -18.57
N VAL A 1207 25.80 -30.05 -19.10
CA VAL A 1207 26.13 -30.81 -20.34
C VAL A 1207 26.22 -29.89 -21.56
N MET A 1208 25.37 -28.87 -21.65
CA MET A 1208 25.42 -27.92 -22.76
C MET A 1208 26.48 -26.83 -22.62
N ARG A 1209 26.71 -26.26 -21.43
CA ARG A 1209 27.88 -25.39 -21.16
C ARG A 1209 29.17 -26.14 -21.47
N ARG A 1210 29.22 -27.45 -21.24
CA ARG A 1210 30.39 -28.29 -21.49
C ARG A 1210 30.55 -28.63 -22.98
N SER A 1211 29.48 -28.91 -23.71
CA SER A 1211 29.50 -29.04 -25.19
C SER A 1211 29.96 -27.75 -25.88
N SER A 1212 29.51 -26.59 -25.40
CA SER A 1212 29.91 -25.29 -25.94
C SER A 1212 31.32 -24.86 -25.48
N MET A 1213 31.72 -25.15 -24.24
CA MET A 1213 33.11 -25.01 -23.79
C MET A 1213 34.07 -25.94 -24.57
N LEU A 1214 33.67 -27.17 -24.89
CA LEU A 1214 34.44 -28.10 -25.73
C LEU A 1214 34.68 -27.53 -27.12
N GLN A 1215 33.67 -26.90 -27.75
CA GLN A 1215 33.86 -26.23 -29.04
C GLN A 1215 34.82 -25.03 -28.95
N VAL A 1216 34.68 -24.18 -27.93
CA VAL A 1216 35.53 -22.98 -27.76
C VAL A 1216 36.99 -23.35 -27.47
N VAL A 1217 37.23 -24.40 -26.69
CA VAL A 1217 38.58 -24.90 -26.38
C VAL A 1217 39.20 -25.59 -27.59
N LEU A 1218 38.44 -26.37 -28.36
CA LEU A 1218 38.93 -26.99 -29.61
C LEU A 1218 39.26 -25.94 -30.69
N THR A 1219 38.45 -24.90 -30.87
CA THR A 1219 38.79 -23.80 -31.81
C THR A 1219 40.06 -23.04 -31.40
N ARG A 1220 40.34 -22.92 -30.09
CA ARG A 1220 41.58 -22.28 -29.61
C ARG A 1220 42.83 -23.14 -29.84
N ILE A 1221 42.68 -24.47 -29.86
CA ILE A 1221 43.80 -25.39 -30.10
C ILE A 1221 44.09 -25.51 -31.61
N GLU A 1222 43.07 -25.37 -32.47
CA GLU A 1222 43.29 -25.34 -33.93
C GLU A 1222 44.04 -24.06 -34.38
N ASP A 1223 43.78 -22.90 -33.76
CA ASP A 1223 44.49 -21.65 -34.07
C ASP A 1223 45.98 -21.66 -33.65
N ASP A 1224 46.34 -22.36 -32.56
CA ASP A 1224 47.73 -22.49 -32.11
C ASP A 1224 48.55 -23.55 -32.88
N SER A 1225 47.91 -24.28 -33.81
CA SER A 1225 48.58 -25.32 -34.63
C SER A 1225 49.09 -24.83 -35.99
N ASN A 1226 48.89 -23.54 -36.32
CA ASN A 1226 49.35 -22.92 -37.56
C ASN A 1226 50.40 -21.82 -37.35
N SER A 1227 51.53 -22.16 -36.70
CA SER A 1227 52.78 -21.42 -36.89
C SER A 1227 53.82 -22.36 -37.52
N PRO A 1228 54.38 -22.05 -38.72
CA PRO A 1228 55.32 -22.92 -39.41
C PRO A 1228 56.74 -22.77 -38.78
N PRO A 1229 57.72 -23.61 -39.19
CA PRO A 1229 58.79 -24.21 -38.38
C PRO A 1229 59.82 -23.28 -37.75
#